data_AF-A0A954GQN6-F1
#
_entry.id   AF-A0A954GQN6-F1
#
_cell.length_a   1.000
_cell.length_b   1.000
_cell.length_c   1.000
_cell.angle_alpha   90.00
_cell.angle_beta   90.00
_cell.angle_gamma   90.00
#
_symmetry.space_group_name_H-M   'P 1'
#
loop_
_entity.id
_entity.type
_entity.pdbx_description
1 polymer ?
#
loop_
_entity_poly.entity_id
_entity_poly.type
_entity_poly.pdbx_seq_one_letter_code
_entity_poly.pdbx_strand_id
1 'polypeptide(L)'
;MTSLCPYIHPIRRLVCVLVLVAAAAGVIQADELHLDNGMVLQGIVVKVPGLKMLTAERNNISEIRNLPFYMVDDGVRRYFLSTRFATPVDYDPLNPYVTFDLFQQKTGRAPGPGVVGASKATPFDRFGRRTVSLTSKHGDIHIIQGITKVRPDWVLVEGLNHDWEYRLDTKVVPDEVLQAIVEQATDQQNSEERKHAVMFFLQADKPRLAQQELERLGEDFPELAEWCRAYKQSIAELSARLGLNELKLRRLSGQHQLANFIARQVPVDEVSADVALEAQEIVATYDKALEDRDRALMWLDLLHAKIPEETAAELQGMRARLRDEMHVETLERLVPFLRVVEDETLTPDQKLALAYSGWVLGAPEAVEELKVAQNLWAARFLVLEYIRSDNDLRRDEILEELQNLEGVSVSRVADMVGQLPMAFETPVTESSIVEDVTFSSDSGEAERQYSLMLPPEYSPHLAYPMLVVLNSSGQDEASAVKWWAGDAQQQGWAQRRGYIVIAPHYLDKETGEYDYSTESNTLVRDCITHVRKRYRVDSDRVFIAGHGMGADATYDVALSAPDLFAGAITIAGKIERHALFLWENGHQLAWYVVGGERDRDTTERNAPNLNRMLVKRQDMIYCDYKSRGYEGYGEEQERIFEWMQTKRRKSLSEVADFDVGSLRMSDNQFHWLAAHSMPPQLFPPLPANGRATGVSVRPFKAHVAVGGPIYLQHPGKSTTFWLSPEFISFEDRHRISINGRVVFNSFISPSMEDLLEDLRIRGDRERLFWAKMTF
;
A
#
# COMPACT_ATOMS: atom_id res chain seq x y z
N MET A 1 -25.31 59.02 -31.47
CA MET A 1 -24.88 59.72 -30.25
C MET A 1 -25.12 58.80 -29.07
N THR A 2 -24.01 58.29 -28.55
CA THR A 2 -23.67 57.68 -27.25
C THR A 2 -24.76 57.30 -26.24
N SER A 3 -24.74 56.00 -25.89
CA SER A 3 -25.45 55.33 -24.80
C SER A 3 -24.64 55.28 -23.49
N LEU A 4 -25.39 55.19 -22.39
CA LEU A 4 -24.96 55.03 -21.01
C LEU A 4 -25.02 53.56 -20.55
N CYS A 5 -24.37 53.33 -19.40
CA CYS A 5 -24.55 52.27 -18.39
C CYS A 5 -23.52 51.11 -18.32
N PRO A 6 -23.22 50.61 -17.08
CA PRO A 6 -21.86 50.52 -16.58
C PRO A 6 -21.44 49.11 -16.11
N TYR A 7 -20.14 49.01 -15.80
CA TYR A 7 -19.40 47.83 -15.32
C TYR A 7 -19.82 47.35 -13.91
N ILE A 8 -20.04 46.03 -13.77
CA ILE A 8 -20.09 45.28 -12.49
C ILE A 8 -19.28 43.96 -12.65
N HIS A 9 -18.49 43.64 -11.63
CA HIS A 9 -17.42 42.62 -11.49
C HIS A 9 -17.72 41.13 -11.86
N PRO A 10 -16.69 40.31 -12.18
CA PRO A 10 -16.84 38.92 -12.62
C PRO A 10 -16.82 37.83 -11.51
N ILE A 11 -16.77 38.18 -10.22
CA ILE A 11 -16.59 37.19 -9.12
C ILE A 11 -17.87 36.40 -8.78
N ARG A 12 -19.06 36.87 -9.18
CA ARG A 12 -20.33 36.15 -8.95
C ARG A 12 -20.62 35.01 -9.95
N ARG A 13 -19.83 34.84 -11.02
CA ARG A 13 -20.16 33.85 -12.06
C ARG A 13 -19.75 32.41 -11.73
N LEU A 14 -18.72 32.17 -10.90
CA LEU A 14 -18.30 30.79 -10.58
C LEU A 14 -19.23 30.10 -9.56
N VAL A 15 -19.67 30.82 -8.53
CA VAL A 15 -20.61 30.31 -7.51
C VAL A 15 -22.01 30.07 -8.11
N CYS A 16 -22.46 30.93 -9.02
CA CYS A 16 -23.75 30.72 -9.70
C CYS A 16 -23.75 29.51 -10.64
N VAL A 17 -22.61 29.09 -11.20
CA VAL A 17 -22.55 27.93 -12.11
C VAL A 17 -22.62 26.61 -11.32
N LEU A 18 -22.04 26.53 -10.13
CA LEU A 18 -22.19 25.35 -9.24
C LEU A 18 -23.61 25.22 -8.69
N VAL A 19 -24.25 26.34 -8.31
CA VAL A 19 -25.65 26.34 -7.82
C VAL A 19 -26.65 26.02 -8.94
N LEU A 20 -26.40 26.45 -10.19
CA LEU A 20 -27.27 26.13 -11.33
C LEU A 20 -27.14 24.68 -11.81
N VAL A 21 -25.99 24.03 -11.63
CA VAL A 21 -25.82 22.60 -11.95
C VAL A 21 -26.41 21.71 -10.86
N ALA A 22 -26.28 22.11 -9.58
CA ALA A 22 -26.97 21.44 -8.47
C ALA A 22 -28.51 21.47 -8.63
N ALA A 23 -29.07 22.50 -9.24
CA ALA A 23 -30.52 22.55 -9.50
C ALA A 23 -30.98 21.65 -10.68
N ALA A 24 -30.07 21.21 -11.56
CA ALA A 24 -30.41 20.49 -12.80
C ALA A 24 -30.14 18.98 -12.75
N ALA A 25 -29.24 18.52 -11.88
CA ALA A 25 -29.02 17.10 -11.60
C ALA A 25 -29.46 16.84 -10.17
N GLY A 26 -30.51 16.03 -9.96
CA GLY A 26 -31.02 15.71 -8.62
C GLY A 26 -29.88 15.34 -7.66
N VAL A 27 -29.56 16.26 -6.75
CA VAL A 27 -28.43 16.14 -5.83
C VAL A 27 -28.84 15.18 -4.73
N ILE A 28 -28.17 14.05 -4.64
CA ILE A 28 -28.04 13.33 -3.37
C ILE A 28 -27.03 14.17 -2.59
N GLN A 29 -27.49 15.01 -1.66
CA GLN A 29 -26.59 15.73 -0.74
C GLN A 29 -26.25 14.78 0.41
N ALA A 30 -25.30 13.88 0.14
CA ALA A 30 -24.66 13.09 1.18
C ALA A 30 -23.37 13.79 1.62
N ASP A 31 -23.03 13.63 2.89
CA ASP A 31 -21.83 14.21 3.51
C ASP A 31 -20.71 13.17 3.73
N GLU A 32 -21.03 11.89 3.51
CA GLU A 32 -20.06 10.80 3.49
C GLU A 32 -20.22 9.93 2.24
N LEU A 33 -19.09 9.41 1.79
CA LEU A 33 -19.04 8.37 0.77
C LEU A 33 -18.36 7.13 1.36
N HIS A 34 -19.13 6.06 1.52
CA HIS A 34 -18.68 4.78 2.06
C HIS A 34 -18.24 3.89 0.90
N LEU A 35 -16.98 3.52 0.86
CA LEU A 35 -16.42 2.68 -0.19
C LEU A 35 -16.63 1.20 0.15
N ASP A 36 -16.75 0.35 -0.88
CA ASP A 36 -16.94 -1.11 -0.70
C ASP A 36 -15.81 -1.78 0.08
N ASN A 37 -14.63 -1.14 0.12
CA ASN A 37 -13.47 -1.59 0.88
C ASN A 37 -13.45 -1.11 2.35
N GLY A 38 -14.52 -0.47 2.83
CA GLY A 38 -14.68 0.01 4.20
C GLY A 38 -14.10 1.39 4.49
N MET A 39 -13.43 2.03 3.52
CA MET A 39 -12.98 3.42 3.69
C MET A 39 -14.16 4.39 3.64
N VAL A 40 -14.05 5.51 4.36
CA VAL A 40 -15.04 6.59 4.33
C VAL A 40 -14.35 7.88 3.89
N LEU A 41 -14.90 8.52 2.86
CA LEU A 41 -14.50 9.86 2.44
C LEU A 41 -15.57 10.85 2.89
N GLN A 42 -15.19 11.79 3.74
CA GLN A 42 -16.08 12.82 4.26
C GLN A 42 -15.99 14.10 3.42
N GLY A 43 -17.14 14.70 3.14
CA GLY A 43 -17.23 15.93 2.35
C GLY A 43 -18.49 15.97 1.50
N ILE A 44 -18.67 17.05 0.74
CA ILE A 44 -19.86 17.22 -0.10
C ILE A 44 -19.77 16.23 -1.26
N VAL A 45 -20.68 15.25 -1.29
CA VAL A 45 -20.75 14.24 -2.35
C VAL A 45 -21.64 14.70 -3.49
N VAL A 46 -21.11 14.72 -4.71
CA VAL A 46 -21.88 15.01 -5.93
C VAL A 46 -21.54 14.04 -7.06
N LYS A 47 -22.50 13.78 -7.95
CA LYS A 47 -22.25 12.99 -9.15
C LYS A 47 -21.75 13.87 -10.30
N VAL A 48 -20.69 13.46 -10.99
CA VAL A 48 -20.05 14.23 -12.07
C VAL A 48 -19.85 13.39 -13.35
N PRO A 49 -19.84 14.00 -14.56
CA PRO A 49 -19.67 13.28 -15.82
C PRO A 49 -18.21 12.92 -16.14
N GLY A 50 -17.25 13.54 -15.45
CA GLY A 50 -15.81 13.39 -15.70
C GLY A 50 -14.96 14.27 -14.80
N LEU A 51 -13.64 14.07 -14.88
CA LEU A 51 -12.64 14.85 -14.13
C LEU A 51 -12.60 16.34 -14.53
N LYS A 52 -13.11 16.68 -15.73
CA LYS A 52 -13.31 18.07 -16.19
C LYS A 52 -14.64 18.18 -16.94
N MET A 53 -15.38 19.26 -16.69
CA MET A 53 -16.64 19.57 -17.40
C MET A 53 -16.43 19.70 -18.93
N LEU A 54 -15.30 20.28 -19.37
CA LEU A 54 -14.96 20.46 -20.80
C LEU A 54 -14.62 19.13 -21.52
N THR A 55 -14.16 18.10 -20.81
CA THR A 55 -13.88 16.80 -21.42
C THR A 55 -15.17 16.05 -21.78
N ALA A 56 -16.28 16.34 -21.08
CA ALA A 56 -17.60 15.82 -21.44
C ALA A 56 -18.11 16.40 -22.78
N GLU A 57 -17.84 17.68 -23.06
CA GLU A 57 -18.19 18.33 -24.34
C GLU A 57 -17.42 17.72 -25.53
N ARG A 58 -16.14 17.39 -25.34
CA ARG A 58 -15.31 16.76 -26.39
C ARG A 58 -15.70 15.32 -26.71
N ASN A 59 -16.34 14.61 -25.79
CA ASN A 59 -16.74 13.20 -25.98
C ASN A 59 -18.13 13.03 -26.62
N ASN A 60 -18.76 14.11 -27.12
CA ASN A 60 -20.00 14.06 -27.90
C ASN A 60 -21.13 13.25 -27.22
N ILE A 61 -21.26 13.38 -25.90
CA ILE A 61 -22.33 12.74 -25.12
C ILE A 61 -23.46 13.75 -24.96
N SER A 62 -24.41 13.75 -25.91
CA SER A 62 -25.68 14.47 -25.80
C SER A 62 -26.54 13.88 -24.67
N GLU A 63 -27.17 14.77 -23.87
CA GLU A 63 -27.96 14.48 -22.66
C GLU A 63 -27.26 13.57 -21.63
N ILE A 64 -26.63 14.17 -20.61
CA ILE A 64 -25.96 13.43 -19.53
C ILE A 64 -27.01 12.71 -18.67
N ARG A 65 -27.46 11.52 -19.09
CA ARG A 65 -28.29 10.62 -18.27
C ARG A 65 -27.48 9.73 -17.35
N ASN A 66 -26.17 9.60 -17.58
CA ASN A 66 -25.30 8.73 -16.81
C ASN A 66 -24.13 9.54 -16.25
N LEU A 67 -24.14 9.79 -14.95
CA LEU A 67 -23.05 10.42 -14.20
C LEU A 67 -22.26 9.28 -13.53
N PRO A 68 -21.18 8.77 -14.16
CA PRO A 68 -20.54 7.54 -13.73
C PRO A 68 -19.66 7.71 -12.48
N PHE A 69 -19.41 8.95 -12.03
CA PHE A 69 -18.45 9.24 -10.96
C PHE A 69 -19.07 9.96 -9.78
N TYR A 70 -18.59 9.64 -8.58
CA TYR A 70 -18.72 10.50 -7.41
C TYR A 70 -17.53 11.45 -7.35
N MET A 71 -17.79 12.70 -6.99
CA MET A 71 -16.82 13.68 -6.54
C MET A 71 -17.13 13.99 -5.06
N VAL A 72 -16.14 13.85 -4.18
CA VAL A 72 -16.24 14.26 -2.77
C VAL A 72 -15.34 15.48 -2.56
N ASP A 73 -15.92 16.61 -2.15
CA ASP A 73 -15.16 17.83 -1.81
C ASP A 73 -15.10 18.00 -0.29
N ASP A 74 -13.93 17.75 0.30
CA ASP A 74 -13.68 17.87 1.76
C ASP A 74 -13.29 19.31 2.16
N GLY A 75 -13.30 20.25 1.20
CA GLY A 75 -12.84 21.61 1.36
C GLY A 75 -11.38 21.82 0.92
N VAL A 76 -10.48 20.87 1.16
CA VAL A 76 -9.04 20.91 0.85
C VAL A 76 -8.77 20.33 -0.55
N ARG A 77 -9.40 19.21 -0.87
CA ARG A 77 -9.21 18.41 -2.08
C ARG A 77 -10.54 17.88 -2.61
N ARG A 78 -10.49 17.32 -3.80
CA ARG A 78 -11.59 16.63 -4.47
C ARG A 78 -11.20 15.20 -4.75
N TYR A 79 -11.97 14.25 -4.26
CA TYR A 79 -11.81 12.84 -4.58
C TYR A 79 -12.74 12.45 -5.71
N PHE A 80 -12.23 11.73 -6.71
CA PHE A 80 -13.02 11.20 -7.83
C PHE A 80 -12.90 9.68 -7.87
N LEU A 81 -14.03 9.00 -7.95
CA LEU A 81 -14.11 7.55 -8.03
C LEU A 81 -15.38 7.08 -8.76
N SER A 82 -15.38 5.82 -9.20
CA SER A 82 -16.55 5.22 -9.87
C SER A 82 -17.73 5.07 -8.91
N THR A 83 -18.94 5.34 -9.40
CA THR A 83 -20.20 5.14 -8.65
C THR A 83 -20.49 3.69 -8.25
N ARG A 84 -19.71 2.73 -8.75
CA ARG A 84 -19.89 1.30 -8.49
C ARG A 84 -19.23 0.79 -7.21
N PHE A 85 -18.24 1.51 -6.69
CA PHE A 85 -17.43 1.06 -5.57
C PHE A 85 -17.74 1.82 -4.28
N ALA A 86 -18.88 2.53 -4.25
CA ALA A 86 -19.19 3.43 -3.16
C ALA A 86 -20.69 3.74 -3.06
N THR A 87 -21.12 3.97 -1.82
CA THR A 87 -22.48 4.34 -1.46
C THR A 87 -22.47 5.68 -0.69
N PRO A 88 -23.25 6.68 -1.13
CA PRO A 88 -23.40 7.94 -0.39
C PRO A 88 -24.24 7.71 0.86
N VAL A 89 -23.84 8.33 1.97
CA VAL A 89 -24.53 8.27 3.27
C VAL A 89 -24.70 9.69 3.81
N ASP A 90 -25.92 10.01 4.22
CA ASP A 90 -26.21 11.28 4.88
C ASP A 90 -25.67 11.23 6.31
N TYR A 91 -24.83 12.20 6.67
CA TYR A 91 -24.23 12.31 7.99
C TYR A 91 -24.44 13.71 8.54
N ASP A 92 -25.27 13.83 9.57
CA ASP A 92 -25.49 15.12 10.25
C ASP A 92 -24.48 15.23 11.41
N PRO A 93 -23.45 16.11 11.31
CA PRO A 93 -22.51 16.26 12.40
C PRO A 93 -23.21 16.84 13.63
N LEU A 94 -23.22 16.06 14.72
CA LEU A 94 -23.89 16.39 15.98
C LEU A 94 -23.41 17.71 16.63
N ASN A 95 -22.24 18.23 16.26
CA ASN A 95 -21.70 19.49 16.77
C ASN A 95 -20.99 20.30 15.68
N PRO A 96 -21.22 21.63 15.59
CA PRO A 96 -20.48 22.49 14.68
C PRO A 96 -19.01 22.60 15.11
N TYR A 97 -18.13 22.71 14.11
CA TYR A 97 -16.71 22.95 14.35
C TYR A 97 -16.47 24.35 14.93
N VAL A 98 -15.62 24.43 15.96
CA VAL A 98 -15.10 25.70 16.48
C VAL A 98 -14.13 26.28 15.47
N THR A 99 -14.25 27.57 15.14
CA THR A 99 -13.40 28.22 14.13
C THR A 99 -12.82 29.53 14.63
N PHE A 100 -11.59 29.85 14.23
CA PHE A 100 -10.92 31.11 14.53
C PHE A 100 -10.60 31.87 13.25
N ASP A 101 -10.89 33.17 13.22
CA ASP A 101 -10.49 34.06 12.12
C ASP A 101 -9.27 34.89 12.56
N LEU A 102 -8.25 34.94 11.70
CA LEU A 102 -6.96 35.58 11.96
C LEU A 102 -6.79 36.79 11.05
N PHE A 103 -6.53 37.94 11.66
CA PHE A 103 -6.23 39.14 10.88
C PHE A 103 -4.83 39.07 10.27
N GLN A 104 -4.75 39.10 8.95
CA GLN A 104 -3.50 39.25 8.20
C GLN A 104 -3.54 40.51 7.34
N GLN A 105 -2.52 41.35 7.45
CA GLN A 105 -2.41 42.55 6.62
C GLN A 105 -2.00 42.16 5.19
N LYS A 106 -2.91 42.37 4.22
CA LYS A 106 -2.58 42.24 2.79
C LYS A 106 -1.75 43.43 2.33
N THR A 107 -0.57 43.17 1.79
CA THR A 107 0.39 44.14 1.26
C THR A 107 0.24 44.39 -0.24
N GLY A 108 -0.48 43.50 -0.96
CA GLY A 108 -0.74 43.62 -2.38
C GLY A 108 -1.84 42.67 -2.88
N ARG A 109 -2.23 42.82 -4.15
CA ARG A 109 -3.20 41.95 -4.85
C ARG A 109 -2.75 41.65 -6.28
N ALA A 110 -1.45 41.41 -6.47
CA ALA A 110 -0.96 40.97 -7.78
C ALA A 110 -1.66 39.65 -8.17
N PRO A 111 -1.91 39.36 -9.45
CA PRO A 111 -2.47 38.07 -9.85
C PRO A 111 -1.62 36.90 -9.33
N GLY A 112 -2.25 35.90 -8.73
CA GLY A 112 -1.55 34.68 -8.32
C GLY A 112 -1.10 33.81 -9.49
N PRO A 113 -0.25 32.81 -9.24
CA PRO A 113 0.25 31.91 -10.26
C PRO A 113 -0.88 31.01 -10.78
N GLY A 114 -1.09 31.00 -12.11
CA GLY A 114 -2.04 30.09 -12.76
C GLY A 114 -1.52 28.65 -12.86
N VAL A 115 -0.20 28.49 -12.92
CA VAL A 115 0.51 27.21 -12.87
C VAL A 115 1.60 27.33 -11.81
N VAL A 116 1.70 26.34 -10.94
CA VAL A 116 2.64 26.28 -9.83
C VAL A 116 3.49 25.02 -10.01
N GLY A 117 4.72 25.20 -10.48
CA GLY A 117 5.73 24.14 -10.57
C GLY A 117 6.45 23.93 -9.24
N ALA A 118 7.68 23.42 -9.30
CA ALA A 118 8.52 23.25 -8.12
C ALA A 118 8.62 24.56 -7.33
N SER A 119 8.37 24.47 -6.02
CA SER A 119 8.32 25.61 -5.12
C SER A 119 9.02 25.29 -3.81
N LYS A 120 9.53 26.34 -3.14
CA LYS A 120 10.11 26.22 -1.80
C LYS A 120 9.35 27.12 -0.84
N ALA A 121 8.80 26.52 0.22
CA ALA A 121 8.11 27.24 1.28
C ALA A 121 8.99 27.28 2.53
N THR A 122 9.06 28.43 3.20
CA THR A 122 9.55 28.46 4.59
C THR A 122 8.51 27.80 5.51
N PRO A 123 8.92 27.31 6.70
CA PRO A 123 7.96 26.98 7.75
C PRO A 123 7.07 28.18 8.08
N PHE A 124 5.88 27.90 8.63
CA PHE A 124 5.06 28.95 9.20
C PHE A 124 5.72 29.51 10.46
N ASP A 125 5.71 30.83 10.60
CA ASP A 125 6.08 31.50 11.84
C ASP A 125 4.93 31.45 12.87
N ARG A 126 5.18 31.95 14.07
CA ARG A 126 4.18 32.01 15.16
C ARG A 126 2.92 32.81 14.84
N PHE A 127 2.93 33.62 13.78
CA PHE A 127 1.79 34.41 13.32
C PHE A 127 1.06 33.74 12.14
N GLY A 128 1.43 32.50 11.81
CA GLY A 128 0.87 31.76 10.69
C GLY A 128 1.32 32.29 9.33
N ARG A 129 2.47 32.98 9.23
CA ARG A 129 3.00 33.50 7.96
C ARG A 129 4.15 32.66 7.43
N ARG A 130 4.26 32.57 6.11
CA ARG A 130 5.41 31.95 5.43
C ARG A 130 5.67 32.61 4.08
N THR A 131 6.84 32.36 3.52
CA THR A 131 7.18 32.78 2.16
C THR A 131 7.29 31.56 1.25
N VAL A 132 6.58 31.59 0.13
CA VAL A 132 6.70 30.62 -0.95
C VAL A 132 7.46 31.27 -2.11
N SER A 133 8.56 30.64 -2.50
CA SER A 133 9.38 31.05 -3.63
C SER A 133 9.10 30.14 -4.83
N LEU A 134 8.70 30.75 -5.94
CA LEU A 134 8.43 30.08 -7.21
C LEU A 134 9.49 30.49 -8.24
N THR A 135 10.14 29.52 -8.86
CA THR A 135 11.08 29.81 -9.95
C THR A 135 10.32 29.94 -11.26
N SER A 136 10.46 31.09 -11.92
CA SER A 136 9.87 31.37 -13.24
C SER A 136 10.94 31.78 -14.24
N LYS A 137 10.62 31.67 -15.54
CA LYS A 137 11.49 32.13 -16.64
C LYS A 137 11.82 33.63 -16.57
N HIS A 138 11.01 34.41 -15.84
CA HIS A 138 11.14 35.85 -15.68
C HIS A 138 11.74 36.27 -14.33
N GLY A 139 12.31 35.32 -13.57
CA GLY A 139 12.86 35.54 -12.22
C GLY A 139 12.01 34.89 -11.13
N ASP A 140 12.55 34.86 -9.91
CA ASP A 140 11.86 34.26 -8.77
C ASP A 140 10.70 35.14 -8.30
N ILE A 141 9.56 34.51 -8.04
CA ILE A 141 8.37 35.15 -7.48
C ILE A 141 8.26 34.75 -6.01
N HIS A 142 8.32 35.74 -5.11
CA HIS A 142 8.15 35.52 -3.67
C HIS A 142 6.73 35.90 -3.25
N ILE A 143 5.97 34.89 -2.85
CA ILE A 143 4.60 35.05 -2.35
C ILE A 143 4.63 34.92 -0.84
N ILE A 144 4.22 35.97 -0.15
CA ILE A 144 4.00 35.93 1.30
C ILE A 144 2.61 35.36 1.51
N GLN A 145 2.51 34.29 2.29
CA GLN A 145 1.26 33.65 2.66
C GLN A 145 0.98 33.86 4.15
N GLY A 146 -0.29 33.88 4.53
CA GLY A 146 -0.75 33.92 5.90
C GLY A 146 -1.95 33.01 6.12
N ILE A 147 -2.00 32.35 7.27
CA ILE A 147 -3.20 31.65 7.75
C ILE A 147 -4.21 32.73 8.19
N THR A 148 -5.41 32.70 7.61
CA THR A 148 -6.48 33.69 7.86
C THR A 148 -7.71 33.09 8.52
N LYS A 149 -7.87 31.76 8.47
CA LYS A 149 -8.91 31.03 9.20
C LYS A 149 -8.41 29.67 9.62
N VAL A 150 -8.79 29.25 10.83
CA VAL A 150 -8.45 27.95 11.40
C VAL A 150 -9.74 27.21 11.72
N ARG A 151 -9.84 25.97 11.24
CA ARG A 151 -10.84 24.98 11.61
C ARG A 151 -10.15 23.70 12.09
N PRO A 152 -10.86 22.80 12.78
CA PRO A 152 -10.26 21.60 13.33
C PRO A 152 -9.74 20.64 12.25
N ASP A 153 -10.41 20.61 11.09
CA ASP A 153 -10.08 19.79 9.93
C ASP A 153 -9.09 20.46 8.96
N TRP A 154 -9.19 21.78 8.76
CA TRP A 154 -8.32 22.51 7.84
C TRP A 154 -8.01 23.96 8.26
N VAL A 155 -6.96 24.53 7.67
CA VAL A 155 -6.63 25.96 7.75
C VAL A 155 -6.69 26.64 6.38
N LEU A 156 -7.19 27.88 6.33
CA LEU A 156 -7.21 28.71 5.12
C LEU A 156 -5.90 29.48 5.00
N VAL A 157 -5.21 29.32 3.87
CA VAL A 157 -3.97 30.02 3.54
C VAL A 157 -4.22 30.98 2.40
N GLU A 158 -3.93 32.26 2.63
CA GLU A 158 -4.07 33.31 1.63
C GLU A 158 -2.73 33.99 1.31
N GLY A 159 -2.52 34.32 0.04
CA GLY A 159 -1.46 35.21 -0.40
C GLY A 159 -1.73 36.64 0.10
N LEU A 160 -0.76 37.19 0.84
CA LEU A 160 -0.81 38.54 1.38
C LEU A 160 -0.39 39.60 0.36
N ASN A 161 0.42 39.21 -0.64
CA ASN A 161 0.85 40.08 -1.73
C ASN A 161 0.33 39.64 -3.13
N HIS A 162 -0.20 38.43 -3.26
CA HIS A 162 -0.74 37.86 -4.50
C HIS A 162 -2.10 37.19 -4.28
N ASP A 163 -2.93 37.13 -5.32
CA ASP A 163 -4.25 36.50 -5.32
C ASP A 163 -4.13 34.96 -5.47
N TRP A 164 -3.83 34.30 -4.35
CA TRP A 164 -3.72 32.85 -4.26
C TRP A 164 -4.26 32.37 -2.92
N GLU A 165 -5.29 31.53 -2.94
CA GLU A 165 -5.95 31.00 -1.75
C GLU A 165 -6.13 29.49 -1.90
N TYR A 166 -5.87 28.75 -0.82
CA TYR A 166 -6.13 27.33 -0.71
C TYR A 166 -6.21 26.91 0.76
N ARG A 167 -6.56 25.65 1.00
CA ARG A 167 -6.61 25.05 2.34
C ARG A 167 -5.51 24.01 2.54
N LEU A 168 -5.12 23.82 3.79
CA LEU A 168 -4.22 22.76 4.27
C LEU A 168 -4.97 21.94 5.34
N ASP A 169 -4.69 20.65 5.46
CA ASP A 169 -5.16 19.87 6.61
C ASP A 169 -4.55 20.45 7.90
N THR A 170 -5.34 20.62 8.96
CA THR A 170 -4.82 21.22 10.22
C THR A 170 -3.67 20.41 10.80
N LYS A 171 -3.64 19.09 10.57
CA LYS A 171 -2.55 18.19 10.98
C LYS A 171 -1.16 18.54 10.41
N VAL A 172 -1.06 19.31 9.33
CA VAL A 172 0.24 19.69 8.76
C VAL A 172 0.81 20.99 9.34
N VAL A 173 0.01 21.71 10.12
CA VAL A 173 0.49 22.87 10.87
C VAL A 173 1.19 22.37 12.13
N PRO A 174 2.46 22.77 12.39
CA PRO A 174 3.15 22.37 13.62
C PRO A 174 2.35 22.77 14.87
N ASP A 175 2.37 21.91 15.88
CA ASP A 175 1.58 22.10 17.11
C ASP A 175 1.88 23.43 17.79
N GLU A 176 3.15 23.87 17.81
CA GLU A 176 3.55 25.14 18.41
C GLU A 176 3.00 26.34 17.63
N VAL A 177 2.92 26.23 16.30
CA VAL A 177 2.34 27.28 15.45
C VAL A 177 0.83 27.31 15.61
N LEU A 178 0.18 26.14 15.60
CA LEU A 178 -1.27 26.02 15.78
C LEU A 178 -1.70 26.57 17.15
N GLN A 179 -0.94 26.27 18.21
CA GLN A 179 -1.15 26.84 19.53
C GLN A 179 -1.00 28.36 19.51
N ALA A 180 0.10 28.89 18.96
CA ALA A 180 0.36 30.34 18.94
C ALA A 180 -0.71 31.13 18.17
N ILE A 181 -1.21 30.61 17.05
CA ILE A 181 -2.27 31.29 16.29
C ILE A 181 -3.63 31.24 16.99
N VAL A 182 -3.97 30.14 17.67
CA VAL A 182 -5.21 30.06 18.46
C VAL A 182 -5.14 30.97 19.67
N GLU A 183 -4.00 31.03 20.37
CA GLU A 183 -3.76 31.97 21.47
C GLU A 183 -3.88 33.43 21.00
N GLN A 184 -3.37 33.76 19.81
CA GLN A 184 -3.49 35.11 19.25
C GLN A 184 -4.92 35.46 18.81
N ALA A 185 -5.71 34.45 18.42
CA ALA A 185 -7.10 34.62 18.00
C ALA A 185 -8.10 34.72 19.16
N THR A 186 -7.64 34.51 20.40
CA THR A 186 -8.47 34.47 21.60
C THR A 186 -8.03 35.51 22.63
N ASP A 187 -9.00 36.17 23.28
CA ASP A 187 -8.71 37.00 24.44
C ASP A 187 -8.39 36.11 25.65
N GLN A 188 -7.14 36.14 26.09
CA GLN A 188 -6.65 35.32 27.21
C GLN A 188 -7.31 35.67 28.55
N GLN A 189 -7.98 36.83 28.65
CA GLN A 189 -8.75 37.24 29.82
C GLN A 189 -10.23 36.81 29.72
N ASN A 190 -10.66 36.23 28.59
CA ASN A 190 -12.02 35.75 28.37
C ASN A 190 -12.10 34.22 28.49
N SER A 191 -12.68 33.74 29.58
CA SER A 191 -12.77 32.32 29.86
C SER A 191 -13.61 31.52 28.84
N GLU A 192 -14.62 32.12 28.20
CA GLU A 192 -15.42 31.44 27.18
C GLU A 192 -14.66 31.24 25.86
N GLU A 193 -13.83 32.21 25.45
CA GLU A 193 -12.98 32.05 24.26
C GLU A 193 -11.91 30.99 24.46
N ARG A 194 -11.36 30.89 25.68
CA ARG A 194 -10.40 29.83 26.01
C ARG A 194 -11.03 28.45 26.14
N LYS A 195 -12.28 28.34 26.60
CA LYS A 195 -13.06 27.09 26.49
C LYS A 195 -13.22 26.65 25.03
N HIS A 196 -13.47 27.59 24.12
CA HIS A 196 -13.49 27.29 22.68
C HIS A 196 -12.14 26.80 22.16
N ALA A 197 -11.02 27.32 22.66
CA ALA A 197 -9.68 26.82 22.30
C ALA A 197 -9.49 25.34 22.72
N VAL A 198 -9.89 24.97 23.95
CA VAL A 198 -9.86 23.56 24.41
C VAL A 198 -10.72 22.67 23.49
N MET A 199 -11.95 23.09 23.20
CA MET A 199 -12.86 22.34 22.31
C MET A 199 -12.31 22.21 20.89
N PHE A 200 -11.68 23.26 20.38
CA PHE A 200 -11.03 23.26 19.08
C PHE A 200 -9.92 22.20 19.03
N PHE A 201 -9.02 22.16 20.02
CA PHE A 201 -7.93 21.18 20.06
C PHE A 201 -8.45 19.74 20.20
N LEU A 202 -9.55 19.54 20.95
CA LEU A 202 -10.24 18.26 21.00
C LEU A 202 -10.82 17.85 19.64
N GLN A 203 -11.52 18.76 18.95
CA GLN A 203 -12.08 18.52 17.62
C GLN A 203 -11.01 18.30 16.54
N ALA A 204 -9.79 18.81 16.76
CA ALA A 204 -8.65 18.69 15.85
C ALA A 204 -7.77 17.46 16.13
N ASP A 205 -8.21 16.55 17.00
CA ASP A 205 -7.44 15.38 17.46
C ASP A 205 -6.06 15.74 18.04
N LYS A 206 -5.98 16.86 18.78
CA LYS A 206 -4.77 17.36 19.46
C LYS A 206 -4.91 17.29 20.99
N PRO A 207 -5.01 16.10 21.60
CA PRO A 207 -5.26 15.97 23.03
C PRO A 207 -4.17 16.63 23.89
N ARG A 208 -2.90 16.64 23.45
CA ARG A 208 -1.82 17.30 24.17
C ARG A 208 -2.02 18.81 24.28
N LEU A 209 -2.42 19.46 23.17
CA LEU A 209 -2.69 20.90 23.16
C LEU A 209 -3.95 21.22 23.96
N ALA A 210 -4.99 20.38 23.85
CA ALA A 210 -6.19 20.50 24.66
C ALA A 210 -5.88 20.43 26.16
N GLN A 211 -5.02 19.50 26.58
CA GLN A 211 -4.63 19.31 27.98
C GLN A 211 -3.85 20.52 28.50
N GLN A 212 -2.87 21.01 27.75
CA GLN A 212 -2.08 22.19 28.12
C GLN A 212 -2.95 23.44 28.29
N GLU A 213 -3.89 23.65 27.37
CA GLU A 213 -4.78 24.80 27.45
C GLU A 213 -5.80 24.66 28.59
N LEU A 214 -6.29 23.45 28.84
CA LEU A 214 -7.19 23.14 29.96
C LEU A 214 -6.54 23.40 31.33
N GLU A 215 -5.26 23.02 31.48
CA GLU A 215 -4.49 23.24 32.70
C GLU A 215 -4.30 24.74 32.96
N ARG A 216 -3.83 25.49 31.95
CA ARG A 216 -3.68 26.96 32.05
C ARG A 216 -5.02 27.63 32.36
N LEU A 217 -6.11 27.20 31.72
CA LEU A 217 -7.45 27.72 31.98
C LEU A 217 -7.89 27.50 33.43
N GLY A 218 -7.59 26.33 34.00
CA GLY A 218 -7.89 26.01 35.40
C GLY A 218 -7.05 26.82 36.40
N GLU A 219 -5.81 27.16 36.04
CA GLU A 219 -4.96 28.05 36.84
C GLU A 219 -5.47 29.51 36.82
N ASP A 220 -5.81 30.02 35.63
CA ASP A 220 -6.21 31.42 35.44
C ASP A 220 -7.66 31.70 35.89
N PHE A 221 -8.54 30.69 35.84
CA PHE A 221 -9.96 30.80 36.20
C PHE A 221 -10.39 29.68 37.17
N PRO A 222 -10.07 29.77 38.46
CA PRO A 222 -10.37 28.73 39.46
C PRO A 222 -11.85 28.35 39.57
N GLU A 223 -12.77 29.25 39.21
CA GLU A 223 -14.22 28.99 39.15
C GLU A 223 -14.62 27.91 38.14
N LEU A 224 -13.75 27.60 37.17
CA LEU A 224 -13.99 26.58 36.15
C LEU A 224 -13.53 25.18 36.57
N ALA A 225 -13.11 24.96 37.81
CA ALA A 225 -12.54 23.68 38.26
C ALA A 225 -13.41 22.45 37.93
N GLU A 226 -14.75 22.54 38.08
CA GLU A 226 -15.67 21.44 37.72
C GLU A 226 -15.72 21.21 36.20
N TRP A 227 -15.73 22.28 35.41
CA TRP A 227 -15.71 22.20 33.94
C TRP A 227 -14.39 21.59 33.44
N CYS A 228 -13.27 22.03 34.01
CA CYS A 228 -11.95 21.48 33.69
C CYS A 228 -11.88 19.98 34.04
N ARG A 229 -12.45 19.57 35.18
CA ARG A 229 -12.50 18.15 35.56
C ARG A 229 -13.30 17.31 34.56
N ALA A 230 -14.45 17.81 34.09
CA ALA A 230 -15.28 17.12 33.10
C ALA A 230 -14.56 16.96 31.75
N TYR A 231 -13.89 18.01 31.25
CA TYR A 231 -13.19 17.96 29.97
C TYR A 231 -11.87 17.19 30.02
N LYS A 232 -11.22 17.10 31.19
CA LYS A 232 -10.05 16.24 31.38
C LYS A 232 -10.37 14.78 31.05
N GLN A 233 -11.56 14.29 31.42
CA GLN A 233 -12.01 12.94 31.08
C GLN A 233 -12.17 12.76 29.55
N SER A 234 -12.76 13.73 28.85
CA SER A 234 -12.89 13.68 27.39
C SER A 234 -11.53 13.68 26.68
N ILE A 235 -10.54 14.42 27.20
CA ILE A 235 -9.17 14.43 26.66
C ILE A 235 -8.48 13.09 26.91
N ALA A 236 -8.62 12.53 28.10
CA ALA A 236 -8.09 11.21 28.44
C ALA A 236 -8.69 10.13 27.52
N GLU A 237 -10.01 10.16 27.31
CA GLU A 237 -10.72 9.23 26.43
C GLU A 237 -10.24 9.33 24.98
N LEU A 238 -10.11 10.56 24.44
CA LEU A 238 -9.59 10.77 23.09
C LEU A 238 -8.16 10.24 22.97
N SER A 239 -7.30 10.55 23.94
CA SER A 239 -5.90 10.09 23.97
C SER A 239 -5.81 8.58 24.00
N ALA A 240 -6.63 7.94 24.83
CA ALA A 240 -6.66 6.50 24.99
C ALA A 240 -7.15 5.81 23.72
N ARG A 241 -8.20 6.33 23.07
CA ARG A 241 -8.69 5.84 21.78
C ARG A 241 -7.64 5.95 20.67
N LEU A 242 -6.96 7.09 20.55
CA LEU A 242 -5.88 7.27 19.57
C LEU A 242 -4.70 6.32 19.84
N GLY A 243 -4.30 6.19 21.11
CA GLY A 243 -3.25 5.25 21.52
C GLY A 243 -3.60 3.79 21.25
N LEU A 244 -4.86 3.40 21.47
CA LEU A 244 -5.37 2.06 21.20
C LEU A 244 -5.41 1.73 19.70
N ASN A 245 -5.84 2.69 18.88
CA ASN A 245 -5.80 2.55 17.42
C ASN A 245 -4.35 2.36 16.93
N GLU A 246 -3.42 3.16 17.46
CA GLU A 246 -1.99 3.00 17.14
C GLU A 246 -1.47 1.64 17.59
N LEU A 247 -1.88 1.17 18.76
CA LEU A 247 -1.46 -0.13 19.27
C LEU A 247 -1.95 -1.29 18.39
N LYS A 248 -3.23 -1.29 18.01
CA LYS A 248 -3.79 -2.26 17.06
C LYS A 248 -2.97 -2.29 15.77
N LEU A 249 -2.61 -1.11 15.26
CA LEU A 249 -1.77 -0.96 14.09
C LEU A 249 -0.39 -1.61 14.28
N ARG A 250 0.28 -1.33 15.41
CA ARG A 250 1.60 -1.90 15.73
C ARG A 250 1.55 -3.42 15.84
N ARG A 251 0.53 -3.97 16.51
CA ARG A 251 0.33 -5.41 16.62
C ARG A 251 0.17 -6.09 15.27
N LEU A 252 -0.67 -5.53 14.39
CA LEU A 252 -0.86 -6.05 13.02
C LEU A 252 0.40 -5.92 12.14
N SER A 253 1.34 -5.07 12.56
CA SER A 253 2.59 -4.78 11.83
C SER A 253 3.79 -5.60 12.33
N GLY A 254 3.57 -6.58 13.21
CA GLY A 254 4.64 -7.39 13.80
C GLY A 254 5.42 -6.73 14.94
N GLN A 255 5.00 -5.55 15.41
CA GLN A 255 5.68 -4.80 16.47
C GLN A 255 5.16 -5.18 17.85
N HIS A 256 5.37 -6.45 18.20
CA HIS A 256 4.76 -7.06 19.37
C HIS A 256 5.35 -6.54 20.68
N GLN A 257 6.66 -6.27 20.73
CA GLN A 257 7.31 -5.73 21.93
C GLN A 257 6.84 -4.32 22.21
N LEU A 258 6.81 -3.47 21.17
CA LEU A 258 6.30 -2.10 21.28
C LEU A 258 4.81 -2.09 21.66
N ALA A 259 3.97 -2.91 21.02
CA ALA A 259 2.55 -2.98 21.34
C ALA A 259 2.31 -3.43 22.79
N ASN A 260 3.01 -4.47 23.26
CA ASN A 260 2.91 -4.92 24.65
C ASN A 260 3.41 -3.86 25.64
N PHE A 261 4.51 -3.17 25.33
CA PHE A 261 5.05 -2.09 26.16
C PHE A 261 4.04 -0.93 26.31
N ILE A 262 3.42 -0.50 25.20
CA ILE A 262 2.42 0.58 25.21
C ILE A 262 1.16 0.13 25.95
N ALA A 263 0.64 -1.08 25.71
CA ALA A 263 -0.56 -1.58 26.40
C ALA A 263 -0.40 -1.56 27.93
N ARG A 264 0.77 -1.93 28.45
CA ARG A 264 1.05 -1.95 29.89
C ARG A 264 1.12 -0.57 30.54
N GLN A 265 1.25 0.48 29.74
CA GLN A 265 1.32 1.87 30.22
C GLN A 265 -0.04 2.59 30.21
N VAL A 266 -1.10 1.94 29.72
CA VAL A 266 -2.44 2.54 29.69
C VAL A 266 -2.93 2.77 31.13
N PRO A 267 -3.30 4.01 31.51
CA PRO A 267 -3.75 4.33 32.86
C PRO A 267 -5.21 3.89 33.06
N VAL A 268 -5.40 2.64 33.50
CA VAL A 268 -6.70 1.97 33.64
C VAL A 268 -7.73 2.78 34.43
N ASP A 269 -7.31 3.54 35.44
CA ASP A 269 -8.19 4.34 36.30
C ASP A 269 -8.65 5.67 35.66
N GLU A 270 -8.04 6.09 34.55
CA GLU A 270 -8.29 7.39 33.90
C GLU A 270 -9.01 7.26 32.54
N VAL A 271 -9.30 6.05 32.07
CA VAL A 271 -9.90 5.76 30.76
C VAL A 271 -11.25 5.05 30.88
N SER A 272 -12.04 5.00 29.80
CA SER A 272 -13.27 4.19 29.80
C SER A 272 -13.00 2.70 30.04
N ALA A 273 -14.01 2.01 30.60
CA ALA A 273 -13.93 0.58 30.88
C ALA A 273 -13.63 -0.26 29.62
N ASP A 274 -14.15 0.16 28.47
CA ASP A 274 -13.93 -0.53 27.18
C ASP A 274 -12.46 -0.43 26.74
N VAL A 275 -11.86 0.76 26.83
CA VAL A 275 -10.44 0.96 26.47
C VAL A 275 -9.51 0.24 27.45
N ALA A 276 -9.83 0.29 28.75
CA ALA A 276 -9.11 -0.45 29.77
C ALA A 276 -9.15 -1.97 29.52
N LEU A 277 -10.33 -2.52 29.23
CA LEU A 277 -10.51 -3.93 28.93
C LEU A 277 -9.70 -4.33 27.70
N GLU A 278 -9.77 -3.56 26.62
CA GLU A 278 -9.07 -3.91 25.39
C GLU A 278 -7.54 -3.90 25.56
N ALA A 279 -6.99 -2.91 26.29
CA ALA A 279 -5.56 -2.89 26.63
C ALA A 279 -5.16 -4.11 27.48
N GLN A 280 -5.99 -4.50 28.45
CA GLN A 280 -5.74 -5.70 29.27
C GLN A 280 -5.81 -6.99 28.46
N GLU A 281 -6.75 -7.10 27.51
CA GLU A 281 -6.86 -8.26 26.60
C GLU A 281 -5.61 -8.42 25.73
N ILE A 282 -5.04 -7.31 25.25
CA ILE A 282 -3.77 -7.31 24.52
C ILE A 282 -2.65 -7.87 25.42
N VAL A 283 -2.51 -7.36 26.64
CA VAL A 283 -1.49 -7.83 27.58
C VAL A 283 -1.66 -9.32 27.87
N ALA A 284 -2.89 -9.75 28.18
CA ALA A 284 -3.22 -11.14 28.46
C ALA A 284 -2.91 -12.07 27.27
N THR A 285 -3.11 -11.60 26.04
CA THR A 285 -2.77 -12.34 24.83
C THR A 285 -1.27 -12.63 24.76
N TYR A 286 -0.42 -11.64 25.06
CA TYR A 286 1.03 -11.81 25.06
C TYR A 286 1.53 -12.65 26.22
N ASP A 287 0.98 -12.47 27.42
CA ASP A 287 1.34 -13.28 28.59
C ASP A 287 0.98 -14.76 28.32
N LYS A 288 -0.21 -15.02 27.78
CA LYS A 288 -0.62 -16.37 27.36
C LYS A 288 0.30 -16.95 26.29
N ALA A 289 0.72 -16.16 25.29
CA ALA A 289 1.64 -16.64 24.26
C ALA A 289 3.00 -17.06 24.87
N LEU A 290 3.52 -16.33 25.84
CA LEU A 290 4.74 -16.71 26.57
C LEU A 290 4.54 -17.99 27.40
N GLU A 291 3.41 -18.12 28.08
CA GLU A 291 3.05 -19.34 28.81
C GLU A 291 2.93 -20.55 27.87
N ASP A 292 2.24 -20.40 26.74
CA ASP A 292 2.07 -21.45 25.73
C ASP A 292 3.43 -21.87 25.12
N ARG A 293 4.33 -20.90 24.90
CA ARG A 293 5.72 -21.16 24.47
C ARG A 293 6.47 -22.02 25.49
N ASP A 294 6.47 -21.59 26.75
CA ASP A 294 7.21 -22.28 27.81
C ASP A 294 6.61 -23.67 28.07
N ARG A 295 5.28 -23.79 28.01
CA ARG A 295 4.55 -25.06 28.06
C ARG A 295 4.91 -25.97 26.90
N ALA A 296 4.97 -25.46 25.67
CA ALA A 296 5.37 -26.24 24.50
C ALA A 296 6.80 -26.78 24.67
N LEU A 297 7.75 -25.93 25.05
CA LEU A 297 9.14 -26.33 25.26
C LEU A 297 9.28 -27.40 26.35
N MET A 298 8.60 -27.21 27.49
CA MET A 298 8.58 -28.20 28.57
C MET A 298 8.05 -29.56 28.10
N TRP A 299 6.91 -29.58 27.41
CA TRP A 299 6.30 -30.83 26.94
C TRP A 299 7.13 -31.50 25.84
N LEU A 300 7.75 -30.73 24.94
CA LEU A 300 8.67 -31.27 23.96
C LEU A 300 9.84 -31.99 24.64
N ASP A 301 10.44 -31.39 25.67
CA ASP A 301 11.55 -32.02 26.41
C ASP A 301 11.08 -33.28 27.19
N LEU A 302 9.89 -33.23 27.82
CA LEU A 302 9.32 -34.38 28.55
C LEU A 302 8.97 -35.55 27.63
N LEU A 303 8.37 -35.29 26.47
CA LEU A 303 7.99 -36.33 25.52
C LEU A 303 9.23 -36.92 24.83
N HIS A 304 10.22 -36.09 24.53
CA HIS A 304 11.50 -36.55 23.97
C HIS A 304 12.24 -37.49 24.92
N ALA A 305 12.10 -37.34 26.24
CA ALA A 305 12.66 -38.26 27.22
C ALA A 305 11.93 -39.61 27.32
N LYS A 306 10.71 -39.71 26.75
CA LYS A 306 9.85 -40.91 26.83
C LYS A 306 9.95 -41.81 25.58
N ILE A 307 10.63 -41.37 24.53
CA ILE A 307 10.81 -42.12 23.28
C ILE A 307 12.14 -42.89 23.28
N PRO A 308 12.30 -43.92 22.43
CA PRO A 308 13.56 -44.67 22.32
C PRO A 308 14.74 -43.77 21.96
N GLU A 309 15.93 -44.08 22.47
CA GLU A 309 17.16 -43.26 22.30
C GLU A 309 17.52 -43.04 20.82
N GLU A 310 17.34 -44.05 19.97
CA GLU A 310 17.57 -43.97 18.52
C GLU A 310 16.64 -42.92 17.88
N THR A 311 15.33 -42.99 18.15
CA THR A 311 14.35 -42.03 17.65
C THR A 311 14.58 -40.63 18.24
N ALA A 312 14.97 -40.54 19.51
CA ALA A 312 15.32 -39.27 20.14
C ALA A 312 16.51 -38.60 19.43
N ALA A 313 17.55 -39.35 19.08
CA ALA A 313 18.70 -38.83 18.34
C ALA A 313 18.29 -38.23 16.97
N GLU A 314 17.38 -38.89 16.25
CA GLU A 314 16.86 -38.40 14.96
C GLU A 314 16.07 -37.07 15.11
N LEU A 315 15.31 -36.93 16.20
CA LEU A 315 14.47 -35.74 16.44
C LEU A 315 15.22 -34.56 17.05
N GLN A 316 16.46 -34.78 17.53
CA GLN A 316 17.23 -33.75 18.23
C GLN A 316 17.44 -32.49 17.37
N GLY A 317 17.79 -32.67 16.09
CA GLY A 317 17.96 -31.55 15.16
C GLY A 317 16.67 -30.77 14.90
N MET A 318 15.55 -31.49 14.78
CA MET A 318 14.22 -30.89 14.58
C MET A 318 13.81 -30.08 15.81
N ARG A 319 14.03 -30.62 17.02
CA ARG A 319 13.72 -29.93 18.28
C ARG A 319 14.53 -28.65 18.46
N ALA A 320 15.82 -28.70 18.14
CA ALA A 320 16.70 -27.53 18.21
C ALA A 320 16.22 -26.43 17.26
N ARG A 321 15.97 -26.77 15.99
CA ARG A 321 15.47 -25.79 15.00
C ARG A 321 14.11 -25.21 15.37
N LEU A 322 13.17 -26.05 15.80
CA LEU A 322 11.86 -25.61 16.24
C LEU A 322 11.98 -24.64 17.41
N ARG A 323 12.85 -24.91 18.39
CA ARG A 323 13.12 -24.03 19.53
C ARG A 323 13.69 -22.68 19.10
N ASP A 324 14.66 -22.68 18.18
CA ASP A 324 15.31 -21.46 17.70
C ASP A 324 14.36 -20.56 16.90
N GLU A 325 13.40 -21.17 16.19
CA GLU A 325 12.40 -20.49 15.37
C GLU A 325 11.08 -20.20 16.14
N MET A 326 11.02 -20.49 17.44
CA MET A 326 9.82 -20.32 18.27
C MET A 326 9.68 -18.88 18.77
N HIS A 327 8.76 -18.16 18.14
CA HIS A 327 8.39 -16.79 18.47
C HIS A 327 6.87 -16.69 18.60
N VAL A 328 6.38 -15.56 19.12
CA VAL A 328 4.93 -15.35 19.36
C VAL A 328 4.12 -15.59 18.09
N GLU A 329 4.70 -15.31 16.92
CA GLU A 329 4.06 -15.38 15.61
C GLU A 329 4.01 -16.79 15.03
N THR A 330 4.89 -17.69 15.49
CA THR A 330 4.97 -19.08 15.01
C THR A 330 4.28 -20.08 15.94
N LEU A 331 3.89 -19.66 17.15
CA LEU A 331 3.21 -20.52 18.14
C LEU A 331 1.89 -21.10 17.65
N GLU A 332 1.18 -20.42 16.76
CA GLU A 332 -0.08 -20.92 16.20
C GLU A 332 0.09 -22.30 15.54
N ARG A 333 1.28 -22.57 14.96
CA ARG A 333 1.63 -23.86 14.35
C ARG A 333 1.63 -25.03 15.34
N LEU A 334 1.79 -24.75 16.64
CA LEU A 334 1.82 -25.74 17.71
C LEU A 334 0.48 -25.90 18.44
N VAL A 335 -0.58 -25.22 18.00
CA VAL A 335 -1.93 -25.34 18.59
C VAL A 335 -2.43 -26.80 18.61
N PRO A 336 -2.30 -27.62 17.54
CA PRO A 336 -2.72 -29.02 17.58
C PRO A 336 -1.99 -29.82 18.67
N PHE A 337 -0.68 -29.60 18.81
CA PHE A 337 0.14 -30.21 19.84
C PHE A 337 -0.31 -29.79 21.24
N LEU A 338 -0.37 -28.49 21.52
CA LEU A 338 -0.73 -27.93 22.83
C LEU A 338 -2.12 -28.35 23.31
N ARG A 339 -3.05 -28.65 22.39
CA ARG A 339 -4.37 -29.19 22.74
C ARG A 339 -4.34 -30.63 23.25
N VAL A 340 -3.36 -31.42 22.83
CA VAL A 340 -3.32 -32.86 23.11
C VAL A 340 -2.16 -33.30 23.99
N VAL A 341 -1.26 -32.38 24.41
CA VAL A 341 -0.08 -32.70 25.24
C VAL A 341 -0.43 -33.51 26.50
N GLU A 342 -1.58 -33.22 27.11
CA GLU A 342 -2.07 -33.88 28.34
C GLU A 342 -3.00 -35.06 28.07
N ASP A 343 -3.37 -35.34 26.81
CA ASP A 343 -4.27 -36.43 26.47
C ASP A 343 -3.60 -37.79 26.68
N GLU A 344 -4.06 -38.57 27.65
CA GLU A 344 -3.47 -39.88 27.97
C GLU A 344 -3.75 -40.95 26.90
N THR A 345 -4.66 -40.70 25.96
CA THR A 345 -5.00 -41.66 24.89
C THR A 345 -3.98 -41.68 23.75
N LEU A 346 -3.24 -40.59 23.55
CA LEU A 346 -2.21 -40.48 22.51
C LEU A 346 -0.83 -40.86 23.04
N THR A 347 -0.08 -41.60 22.22
CA THR A 347 1.31 -41.96 22.52
C THR A 347 2.23 -40.74 22.46
N PRO A 348 3.42 -40.78 23.10
CA PRO A 348 4.42 -39.73 22.94
C PRO A 348 4.77 -39.45 21.47
N ASP A 349 4.86 -40.50 20.64
CA ASP A 349 5.16 -40.40 19.22
C ASP A 349 4.09 -39.63 18.46
N GLN A 350 2.80 -39.90 18.72
CA GLN A 350 1.69 -39.20 18.08
C GLN A 350 1.66 -37.72 18.45
N LYS A 351 1.94 -37.39 19.72
CA LYS A 351 2.01 -36.00 20.19
C LYS A 351 3.17 -35.26 19.55
N LEU A 352 4.35 -35.88 19.50
CA LEU A 352 5.52 -35.30 18.82
C LEU A 352 5.27 -35.15 17.32
N ALA A 353 4.59 -36.09 16.67
CA ALA A 353 4.22 -36.00 15.28
C ALA A 353 3.38 -34.75 15.00
N LEU A 354 2.37 -34.46 15.83
CA LEU A 354 1.54 -33.26 15.70
C LEU A 354 2.34 -31.96 15.88
N ALA A 355 3.31 -31.94 16.81
CA ALA A 355 4.20 -30.78 16.98
C ALA A 355 5.06 -30.55 15.74
N TYR A 356 5.74 -31.60 15.27
CA TYR A 356 6.71 -31.50 14.19
C TYR A 356 6.06 -31.29 12.82
N SER A 357 4.95 -31.96 12.54
CA SER A 357 4.22 -31.77 11.28
C SER A 357 3.48 -30.45 11.25
N GLY A 358 2.83 -30.04 12.35
CA GLY A 358 2.20 -28.72 12.48
C GLY A 358 3.19 -27.58 12.29
N TRP A 359 4.45 -27.75 12.74
CA TRP A 359 5.51 -26.77 12.50
C TRP A 359 5.85 -26.57 11.02
N VAL A 360 5.82 -27.66 10.25
CA VAL A 360 6.29 -27.71 8.85
C VAL A 360 5.16 -27.39 7.87
N LEU A 361 3.95 -27.88 8.09
CA LEU A 361 2.80 -27.71 7.20
C LEU A 361 1.82 -26.63 7.68
N GLY A 362 1.89 -26.24 8.95
CA GLY A 362 0.90 -25.40 9.61
C GLY A 362 -0.09 -26.25 10.44
N ALA A 363 -0.79 -25.60 11.37
CA ALA A 363 -1.69 -26.28 12.30
C ALA A 363 -2.81 -27.13 11.67
N PRO A 364 -3.47 -26.71 10.57
CA PRO A 364 -4.55 -27.50 9.97
C PRO A 364 -4.11 -28.85 9.39
N GLU A 365 -2.86 -28.92 8.91
CA GLU A 365 -2.30 -30.08 8.20
C GLU A 365 -1.39 -30.95 9.09
N ALA A 366 -1.49 -30.78 10.42
CA ALA A 366 -0.75 -31.59 11.37
C ALA A 366 -1.21 -33.06 11.33
N VAL A 367 -0.25 -33.98 11.37
CA VAL A 367 -0.46 -35.44 11.32
C VAL A 367 0.03 -36.13 12.58
N GLU A 368 -0.59 -37.27 12.91
CA GLU A 368 -0.26 -38.07 14.10
C GLU A 368 0.83 -39.13 13.85
N GLU A 369 1.31 -39.29 12.62
CA GLU A 369 2.31 -40.30 12.27
C GLU A 369 3.73 -39.73 12.32
N LEU A 370 4.53 -40.18 13.30
CA LEU A 370 5.86 -39.63 13.55
C LEU A 370 6.80 -39.79 12.35
N LYS A 371 6.73 -40.93 11.64
CA LYS A 371 7.59 -41.16 10.47
C LYS A 371 7.27 -40.20 9.33
N VAL A 372 5.99 -39.93 9.09
CA VAL A 372 5.57 -38.90 8.13
C VAL A 372 6.05 -37.52 8.57
N ALA A 373 5.95 -37.18 9.85
CA ALA A 373 6.48 -35.92 10.37
C ALA A 373 8.01 -35.78 10.15
N GLN A 374 8.78 -36.86 10.36
CA GLN A 374 10.22 -36.88 10.05
C GLN A 374 10.50 -36.66 8.55
N ASN A 375 9.74 -37.33 7.68
CA ASN A 375 9.87 -37.18 6.23
C ASN A 375 9.52 -35.75 5.78
N LEU A 376 8.52 -35.11 6.41
CA LEU A 376 8.18 -33.70 6.16
C LEU A 376 9.33 -32.76 6.55
N TRP A 377 10.03 -33.03 7.66
CA TRP A 377 11.23 -32.29 8.03
C TRP A 377 12.39 -32.52 7.07
N ALA A 378 12.60 -33.75 6.60
CA ALA A 378 13.58 -34.04 5.56
C ALA A 378 13.27 -33.26 4.28
N ALA A 379 11.99 -33.28 3.85
CA ALA A 379 11.52 -32.51 2.70
C ALA A 379 11.72 -31.00 2.91
N ARG A 380 11.46 -30.46 4.10
CA ARG A 380 11.75 -29.04 4.42
C ARG A 380 13.21 -28.68 4.18
N PHE A 381 14.15 -29.52 4.61
CA PHE A 381 15.57 -29.25 4.39
C PHE A 381 15.95 -29.36 2.92
N LEU A 382 15.45 -30.38 2.22
CA LEU A 382 15.66 -30.58 0.79
C LEU A 382 15.11 -29.43 -0.05
N VAL A 383 13.91 -28.94 0.27
CA VAL A 383 13.31 -27.78 -0.42
C VAL A 383 14.16 -26.52 -0.22
N LEU A 384 14.63 -26.25 1.01
CA LEU A 384 15.53 -25.12 1.27
C LEU A 384 16.89 -25.28 0.57
N GLU A 385 17.39 -26.51 0.44
CA GLU A 385 18.60 -26.80 -0.33
C GLU A 385 18.38 -26.60 -1.82
N TYR A 386 17.26 -27.06 -2.37
CA TYR A 386 16.89 -26.88 -3.78
C TYR A 386 16.89 -25.40 -4.17
N ILE A 387 16.24 -24.58 -3.33
CA ILE A 387 16.14 -23.12 -3.57
C ILE A 387 17.53 -22.46 -3.56
N ARG A 388 18.45 -22.93 -2.70
CA ARG A 388 19.82 -22.39 -2.59
C ARG A 388 20.80 -22.93 -3.63
N SER A 389 20.49 -24.06 -4.27
CA SER A 389 21.44 -24.75 -5.12
C SER A 389 21.51 -24.15 -6.53
N ASP A 390 22.68 -23.61 -6.87
CA ASP A 390 23.01 -23.21 -8.24
C ASP A 390 23.45 -24.39 -9.12
N ASN A 391 23.58 -25.59 -8.55
CA ASN A 391 24.00 -26.79 -9.27
C ASN A 391 22.79 -27.62 -9.73
N ASP A 392 22.60 -27.68 -11.04
CA ASP A 392 21.50 -28.41 -11.71
C ASP A 392 21.48 -29.90 -11.33
N LEU A 393 22.63 -30.58 -11.33
CA LEU A 393 22.71 -32.00 -10.96
C LEU A 393 22.26 -32.26 -9.52
N ARG A 394 22.65 -31.36 -8.59
CA ARG A 394 22.22 -31.48 -7.20
C ARG A 394 20.72 -31.22 -7.06
N ARG A 395 20.15 -30.30 -7.87
CA ARG A 395 18.70 -30.07 -7.89
C ARG A 395 17.95 -31.31 -8.39
N ASP A 396 18.47 -32.01 -9.39
CA ASP A 396 17.89 -33.27 -9.88
C ASP A 396 17.92 -34.36 -8.80
N GLU A 397 19.07 -34.54 -8.11
CA GLU A 397 19.18 -35.48 -6.99
C GLU A 397 18.19 -35.17 -5.87
N ILE A 398 18.04 -33.90 -5.50
CA ILE A 398 17.08 -33.47 -4.46
C ILE A 398 15.64 -33.81 -4.87
N LEU A 399 15.28 -33.65 -6.15
CA LEU A 399 13.95 -34.00 -6.64
C LEU A 399 13.69 -35.51 -6.54
N GLU A 400 14.68 -36.35 -6.87
CA GLU A 400 14.58 -37.80 -6.66
C GLU A 400 14.44 -38.16 -5.17
N GLU A 401 15.22 -37.53 -4.30
CA GLU A 401 15.12 -37.72 -2.84
C GLU A 401 13.72 -37.34 -2.34
N LEU A 402 13.19 -36.17 -2.74
CA LEU A 402 11.85 -35.71 -2.38
C LEU A 402 10.74 -36.66 -2.83
N GLN A 403 10.83 -37.21 -4.05
CA GLN A 403 9.84 -38.15 -4.58
C GLN A 403 9.84 -39.50 -3.85
N ASN A 404 10.97 -39.89 -3.26
CA ASN A 404 11.11 -41.14 -2.52
C ASN A 404 10.68 -41.03 -1.04
N LEU A 405 10.40 -39.82 -0.54
CA LEU A 405 9.92 -39.61 0.82
C LEU A 405 8.43 -39.96 0.95
N GLU A 406 8.12 -40.99 1.73
CA GLU A 406 6.75 -41.39 2.00
C GLU A 406 5.97 -40.26 2.70
N GLY A 407 4.75 -40.01 2.22
CA GLY A 407 3.91 -38.94 2.74
C GLY A 407 4.31 -37.53 2.27
N VAL A 408 5.22 -37.38 1.31
CA VAL A 408 5.52 -36.08 0.69
C VAL A 408 4.89 -36.02 -0.70
N SER A 409 4.02 -35.05 -0.92
CA SER A 409 3.32 -34.83 -2.20
C SER A 409 3.49 -33.38 -2.64
N VAL A 410 3.21 -33.08 -3.92
CA VAL A 410 3.26 -31.70 -4.44
C VAL A 410 2.37 -30.76 -3.62
N SER A 411 1.18 -31.22 -3.21
CA SER A 411 0.28 -30.47 -2.33
C SER A 411 0.93 -30.17 -0.98
N ARG A 412 1.50 -31.17 -0.31
CA ARG A 412 2.14 -30.98 1.01
C ARG A 412 3.37 -30.08 0.92
N VAL A 413 4.12 -30.13 -0.18
CA VAL A 413 5.22 -29.18 -0.43
C VAL A 413 4.66 -27.77 -0.65
N ALA A 414 3.55 -27.61 -1.37
CA ALA A 414 2.89 -26.31 -1.51
C ALA A 414 2.47 -25.73 -0.14
N ASP A 415 1.84 -26.53 0.72
CA ASP A 415 1.45 -26.13 2.09
C ASP A 415 2.67 -25.74 2.93
N MET A 416 3.79 -26.46 2.75
CA MET A 416 5.06 -26.19 3.42
C MET A 416 5.68 -24.84 3.03
N VAL A 417 5.57 -24.40 1.77
CA VAL A 417 6.23 -23.18 1.27
C VAL A 417 5.89 -21.95 2.12
N GLY A 418 4.62 -21.84 2.55
CA GLY A 418 4.17 -20.76 3.42
C GLY A 418 4.89 -20.74 4.77
N GLN A 419 5.28 -21.90 5.29
CA GLN A 419 5.88 -22.06 6.61
C GLN A 419 7.42 -22.04 6.61
N LEU A 420 8.05 -22.11 5.43
CA LEU A 420 9.50 -22.12 5.28
C LEU A 420 10.15 -20.85 5.85
N PRO A 421 11.31 -20.98 6.51
CA PRO A 421 12.17 -19.83 6.77
C PRO A 421 12.70 -19.25 5.45
N MET A 422 13.37 -18.10 5.53
CA MET A 422 14.09 -17.57 4.38
C MET A 422 15.23 -18.52 3.98
N ALA A 423 15.29 -18.87 2.70
CA ALA A 423 16.31 -19.78 2.17
C ALA A 423 17.70 -19.13 2.17
N PHE A 424 17.76 -17.80 1.99
CA PHE A 424 18.98 -17.04 1.98
C PHE A 424 19.05 -16.16 3.24
N GLU A 425 20.27 -15.93 3.73
CA GLU A 425 20.51 -14.96 4.79
C GLU A 425 20.15 -13.55 4.31
N THR A 426 19.55 -12.77 5.22
CA THR A 426 19.21 -11.36 4.97
C THR A 426 20.48 -10.52 4.95
N PRO A 427 20.73 -9.71 3.89
CA PRO A 427 21.88 -8.82 3.82
C PRO A 427 21.94 -7.78 4.94
N VAL A 428 20.79 -7.31 5.41
CA VAL A 428 20.65 -6.25 6.42
C VAL A 428 20.24 -6.85 7.77
N THR A 429 20.81 -6.30 8.85
CA THR A 429 20.52 -6.74 10.23
C THR A 429 19.84 -5.67 11.09
N GLU A 430 19.87 -4.39 10.70
CA GLU A 430 19.28 -3.29 11.48
C GLU A 430 17.94 -2.82 10.90
N SER A 431 16.93 -2.71 11.76
CA SER A 431 15.60 -2.18 11.40
C SER A 431 15.57 -0.65 11.48
N SER A 432 14.67 0.00 10.73
CA SER A 432 14.42 1.45 10.75
C SER A 432 15.57 2.34 10.25
N ILE A 433 16.58 1.75 9.62
CA ILE A 433 17.71 2.44 8.98
C ILE A 433 17.63 2.17 7.47
N VAL A 434 18.00 3.18 6.68
CA VAL A 434 18.08 3.06 5.22
C VAL A 434 19.47 2.60 4.84
N GLU A 435 19.56 1.48 4.12
CA GLU A 435 20.82 0.90 3.65
C GLU A 435 20.76 0.56 2.16
N ASP A 436 21.88 0.74 1.46
CA ASP A 436 21.99 0.37 0.05
C ASP A 436 22.41 -1.08 -0.10
N VAL A 437 21.70 -1.83 -0.94
CA VAL A 437 21.97 -3.22 -1.27
C VAL A 437 22.33 -3.34 -2.74
N THR A 438 23.50 -3.90 -3.01
CA THR A 438 23.98 -4.22 -4.37
C THR A 438 23.95 -5.73 -4.60
N PHE A 439 23.48 -6.15 -5.77
CA PHE A 439 23.42 -7.56 -6.16
C PHE A 439 23.58 -7.73 -7.67
N SER A 440 23.93 -8.93 -8.12
CA SER A 440 23.91 -9.28 -9.55
C SER A 440 22.53 -9.80 -9.94
N SER A 441 22.03 -9.39 -11.11
CA SER A 441 20.79 -9.96 -11.68
C SER A 441 20.88 -11.49 -11.74
N ASP A 442 19.74 -12.18 -11.74
CA ASP A 442 19.73 -13.65 -11.84
C ASP A 442 20.39 -14.17 -13.13
N SER A 443 20.44 -13.35 -14.19
CA SER A 443 21.19 -13.66 -15.43
C SER A 443 22.72 -13.51 -15.26
N GLY A 444 23.18 -12.89 -14.18
CA GLY A 444 24.58 -12.55 -13.92
C GLY A 444 25.13 -11.43 -14.81
N GLU A 445 24.32 -10.87 -15.70
CA GLU A 445 24.77 -9.95 -16.74
C GLU A 445 24.92 -8.51 -16.25
N ALA A 446 24.21 -8.14 -15.17
CA ALA A 446 24.18 -6.75 -14.73
C ALA A 446 24.11 -6.59 -13.21
N GLU A 447 24.85 -5.61 -12.70
CA GLU A 447 24.79 -5.19 -11.30
C GLU A 447 23.56 -4.30 -11.08
N ARG A 448 22.87 -4.54 -9.97
CA ARG A 448 21.62 -3.91 -9.56
C ARG A 448 21.80 -3.34 -8.16
N GLN A 449 21.14 -2.21 -7.90
CA GLN A 449 21.22 -1.54 -6.60
C GLN A 449 19.85 -1.00 -6.19
N TYR A 450 19.54 -1.05 -4.89
CA TYR A 450 18.38 -0.42 -4.28
C TYR A 450 18.67 -0.01 -2.84
N SER A 451 18.06 1.08 -2.37
CA SER A 451 17.99 1.40 -0.94
C SER A 451 16.85 0.61 -0.29
N LEU A 452 17.04 0.15 0.95
CA LEU A 452 16.12 -0.68 1.71
C LEU A 452 15.91 -0.11 3.11
N MET A 453 14.67 -0.19 3.61
CA MET A 453 14.33 0.02 5.01
C MET A 453 13.41 -1.09 5.50
N LEU A 454 13.81 -1.77 6.57
CA LEU A 454 13.02 -2.78 7.26
C LEU A 454 12.19 -2.15 8.39
N PRO A 455 10.92 -2.54 8.57
CA PRO A 455 10.09 -2.01 9.64
C PRO A 455 10.66 -2.37 11.03
N PRO A 456 10.32 -1.61 12.09
CA PRO A 456 10.71 -1.96 13.46
C PRO A 456 10.28 -3.39 13.81
N GLU A 457 11.13 -4.10 14.55
CA GLU A 457 10.90 -5.49 14.97
C GLU A 457 10.66 -6.45 13.79
N TYR A 458 11.27 -6.20 12.64
CA TYR A 458 11.20 -7.12 11.50
C TYR A 458 11.65 -8.54 11.90
N SER A 459 10.82 -9.53 11.58
CA SER A 459 11.06 -10.96 11.83
C SER A 459 10.91 -11.75 10.54
N PRO A 460 11.88 -12.59 10.13
CA PRO A 460 11.77 -13.38 8.91
C PRO A 460 10.64 -14.43 8.94
N HIS A 461 9.94 -14.56 10.06
CA HIS A 461 8.82 -15.48 10.26
C HIS A 461 7.43 -14.86 10.00
N LEU A 462 7.35 -13.54 9.79
CA LEU A 462 6.12 -12.82 9.44
C LEU A 462 6.15 -12.35 7.98
N ALA A 463 5.01 -12.41 7.29
CA ALA A 463 4.87 -11.84 5.96
C ALA A 463 4.55 -10.33 6.04
N TYR A 464 5.41 -9.50 5.44
CA TYR A 464 5.27 -8.05 5.45
C TYR A 464 4.85 -7.52 4.08
N PRO A 465 3.96 -6.51 4.01
CA PRO A 465 3.73 -5.77 2.78
C PRO A 465 5.02 -5.06 2.32
N MET A 466 5.16 -4.87 1.01
CA MET A 466 6.29 -4.15 0.43
C MET A 466 5.83 -2.92 -0.33
N LEU A 467 6.54 -1.81 -0.18
CA LEU A 467 6.37 -0.59 -0.95
C LEU A 467 7.62 -0.30 -1.77
N VAL A 468 7.48 -0.37 -3.10
CA VAL A 468 8.52 0.01 -4.06
C VAL A 468 8.36 1.50 -4.38
N VAL A 469 9.32 2.32 -3.99
CA VAL A 469 9.26 3.78 -4.15
C VAL A 469 10.22 4.23 -5.24
N LEU A 470 9.71 4.96 -6.23
CA LEU A 470 10.49 5.51 -7.33
C LEU A 470 10.73 6.99 -7.07
N ASN A 471 11.99 7.36 -6.83
CA ASN A 471 12.46 8.73 -6.64
C ASN A 471 12.27 9.57 -7.90
N SER A 472 12.03 10.87 -7.75
CA SER A 472 12.02 11.79 -8.88
C SER A 472 13.45 12.17 -9.28
N SER A 473 13.64 12.67 -10.51
CA SER A 473 14.92 13.27 -10.91
C SER A 473 15.36 14.34 -9.91
N GLY A 474 16.65 14.31 -9.54
CA GLY A 474 17.27 15.19 -8.55
C GLY A 474 16.98 14.83 -7.09
N GLN A 475 16.21 13.78 -6.81
CA GLN A 475 16.00 13.22 -5.47
C GLN A 475 16.77 11.91 -5.34
N ASP A 476 17.53 11.75 -4.26
CA ASP A 476 18.18 10.48 -3.94
C ASP A 476 17.19 9.44 -3.37
N GLU A 477 17.56 8.17 -3.51
CA GLU A 477 16.75 7.02 -3.12
C GLU A 477 16.47 6.99 -1.61
N ALA A 478 17.46 7.32 -0.78
CA ALA A 478 17.29 7.34 0.67
C ALA A 478 16.29 8.42 1.12
N SER A 479 16.32 9.61 0.51
CA SER A 479 15.31 10.65 0.73
C SER A 479 13.91 10.21 0.29
N ALA A 480 13.79 9.44 -0.79
CA ALA A 480 12.51 8.89 -1.22
C ALA A 480 11.98 7.85 -0.22
N VAL A 481 12.83 6.92 0.26
CA VAL A 481 12.47 5.98 1.34
C VAL A 481 12.03 6.74 2.58
N LYS A 482 12.82 7.72 3.03
CA LYS A 482 12.54 8.51 4.24
C LYS A 482 11.22 9.28 4.17
N TRP A 483 10.77 9.71 2.99
CA TRP A 483 9.46 10.37 2.85
C TRP A 483 8.31 9.43 3.24
N TRP A 484 8.39 8.15 2.90
CA TRP A 484 7.37 7.14 3.23
C TRP A 484 7.57 6.50 4.61
N ALA A 485 8.83 6.20 4.94
CA ALA A 485 9.22 5.42 6.10
C ALA A 485 9.53 6.27 7.34
N GLY A 486 9.88 7.54 7.18
CA GLY A 486 10.56 8.29 8.22
C GLY A 486 11.97 7.74 8.50
N ASP A 487 12.45 7.95 9.71
CA ASP A 487 13.73 7.43 10.19
C ASP A 487 13.61 6.93 11.64
N ALA A 488 14.73 6.52 12.26
CA ALA A 488 14.74 6.02 13.62
C ALA A 488 14.29 7.04 14.69
N GLN A 489 14.41 8.35 14.41
CA GLN A 489 13.96 9.41 15.35
C GLN A 489 12.48 9.74 15.16
N GLN A 490 12.03 9.76 13.91
CA GLN A 490 10.65 10.07 13.54
C GLN A 490 10.12 9.01 12.58
N GLN A 491 9.41 8.03 13.13
CA GLN A 491 8.80 6.96 12.35
C GLN A 491 7.70 7.51 11.44
N GLY A 492 7.81 7.21 10.15
CA GLY A 492 6.79 7.50 9.15
C GLY A 492 5.75 6.39 9.03
N TRP A 493 4.77 6.58 8.17
CA TRP A 493 3.62 5.67 8.05
C TRP A 493 3.99 4.25 7.62
N ALA A 494 5.05 4.07 6.81
CA ALA A 494 5.49 2.75 6.40
C ALA A 494 6.01 1.92 7.59
N GLN A 495 6.86 2.53 8.44
CA GLN A 495 7.35 1.88 9.66
C GLN A 495 6.21 1.56 10.63
N ARG A 496 5.27 2.49 10.81
CA ARG A 496 4.09 2.29 11.68
C ARG A 496 3.20 1.11 11.26
N ARG A 497 3.22 0.77 9.97
CA ARG A 497 2.34 -0.23 9.34
C ARG A 497 3.07 -1.49 8.86
N GLY A 498 4.34 -1.67 9.24
CA GLY A 498 5.09 -2.88 8.95
C GLY A 498 5.48 -3.04 7.48
N TYR A 499 5.71 -1.95 6.74
CA TYR A 499 6.11 -2.05 5.33
C TYR A 499 7.63 -2.20 5.21
N ILE A 500 8.06 -3.18 4.41
CA ILE A 500 9.39 -3.18 3.81
C ILE A 500 9.36 -2.12 2.71
N VAL A 501 10.27 -1.15 2.75
CA VAL A 501 10.33 -0.08 1.74
C VAL A 501 11.61 -0.22 0.95
N ILE A 502 11.51 -0.24 -0.38
CA ILE A 502 12.67 -0.26 -1.27
C ILE A 502 12.63 0.87 -2.29
N ALA A 503 13.78 1.44 -2.60
CA ALA A 503 13.97 2.40 -3.68
C ALA A 503 15.01 1.88 -4.68
N PRO A 504 14.58 1.29 -5.82
CA PRO A 504 15.49 0.84 -6.86
C PRO A 504 16.28 2.01 -7.48
N HIS A 505 17.55 1.81 -7.81
CA HIS A 505 18.38 2.82 -8.49
C HIS A 505 18.11 2.76 -10.00
N TYR A 506 16.92 3.19 -10.40
CA TYR A 506 16.35 2.94 -11.73
C TYR A 506 16.56 4.06 -12.75
N LEU A 507 17.06 5.22 -12.31
CA LEU A 507 17.35 6.36 -13.18
C LEU A 507 18.64 6.12 -13.97
N ASP A 508 18.68 6.62 -15.20
CA ASP A 508 19.89 6.57 -16.00
C ASP A 508 21.02 7.34 -15.30
N LYS A 509 22.20 6.72 -15.21
CA LYS A 509 23.32 7.26 -14.41
C LYS A 509 23.94 8.53 -15.00
N GLU A 510 23.81 8.75 -16.32
CA GLU A 510 24.38 9.91 -16.99
C GLU A 510 23.45 11.13 -16.92
N THR A 511 22.16 10.91 -17.16
CA THR A 511 21.15 11.97 -17.25
C THR A 511 20.44 12.23 -15.93
N GLY A 512 20.37 11.24 -15.03
CA GLY A 512 19.54 11.31 -13.82
C GLY A 512 18.05 11.38 -14.14
N GLU A 513 17.63 10.87 -15.29
CA GLU A 513 16.25 10.86 -15.76
C GLU A 513 15.73 9.42 -16.01
N TYR A 514 14.41 9.28 -16.01
CA TYR A 514 13.75 8.05 -16.43
C TYR A 514 13.64 8.00 -17.95
N ASP A 515 14.35 7.07 -18.55
CA ASP A 515 14.52 6.94 -20.00
C ASP A 515 13.48 6.05 -20.68
N TYR A 516 12.59 5.41 -19.90
CA TYR A 516 11.60 4.42 -20.36
C TYR A 516 12.22 3.19 -21.03
N SER A 517 13.51 2.92 -20.81
CA SER A 517 14.20 1.79 -21.43
C SER A 517 13.77 0.46 -20.81
N THR A 518 14.06 -0.61 -21.55
CA THR A 518 13.94 -1.97 -21.04
C THR A 518 14.77 -2.17 -19.78
N GLU A 519 15.98 -1.60 -19.73
CA GLU A 519 16.91 -1.80 -18.61
C GLU A 519 16.37 -1.21 -17.31
N SER A 520 15.89 0.05 -17.35
CA SER A 520 15.29 0.72 -16.19
C SER A 520 14.05 -0.02 -15.68
N ASN A 521 13.23 -0.58 -16.58
CA ASN A 521 12.06 -1.38 -16.19
C ASN A 521 12.46 -2.73 -15.57
N THR A 522 13.39 -3.45 -16.19
CA THR A 522 13.90 -4.74 -15.71
C THR A 522 14.58 -4.59 -14.35
N LEU A 523 15.36 -3.53 -14.14
CA LEU A 523 16.03 -3.26 -12.85
C LEU A 523 15.03 -3.22 -11.69
N VAL A 524 13.89 -2.53 -11.85
CA VAL A 524 12.85 -2.47 -10.81
C VAL A 524 12.30 -3.86 -10.50
N ARG A 525 12.05 -4.69 -11.53
CA ARG A 525 11.54 -6.07 -11.37
C ARG A 525 12.56 -7.00 -10.73
N ASP A 526 13.84 -6.85 -11.08
CA ASP A 526 14.96 -7.60 -10.48
C ASP A 526 15.07 -7.28 -8.99
N CYS A 527 14.96 -6.00 -8.60
CA CYS A 527 14.96 -5.60 -7.18
C CYS A 527 13.81 -6.24 -6.40
N ILE A 528 12.58 -6.23 -6.94
CA ILE A 528 11.41 -6.88 -6.34
C ILE A 528 11.69 -8.38 -6.12
N THR A 529 12.20 -9.05 -7.15
CA THR A 529 12.50 -10.49 -7.11
C THR A 529 13.58 -10.81 -6.09
N HIS A 530 14.66 -10.03 -6.07
CA HIS A 530 15.76 -10.18 -5.12
C HIS A 530 15.30 -10.02 -3.67
N VAL A 531 14.44 -9.04 -3.39
CA VAL A 531 13.90 -8.78 -2.05
C VAL A 531 13.01 -9.94 -1.59
N ARG A 532 12.14 -10.47 -2.46
CA ARG A 532 11.26 -11.61 -2.12
C ARG A 532 12.02 -12.91 -1.78
N LYS A 533 13.19 -13.11 -2.39
CA LYS A 533 14.06 -14.26 -2.11
C LYS A 533 14.77 -14.16 -0.76
N ARG A 534 15.01 -12.95 -0.23
CA ARG A 534 15.83 -12.70 0.98
C ARG A 534 15.06 -12.17 2.18
N TYR A 535 13.92 -11.53 1.96
CA TYR A 535 13.05 -11.01 3.01
C TYR A 535 11.66 -11.64 2.90
N ARG A 536 10.95 -11.68 4.02
CA ARG A 536 9.62 -12.30 4.11
C ARG A 536 8.56 -11.30 3.66
N VAL A 537 8.42 -11.17 2.34
CA VAL A 537 7.42 -10.32 1.68
C VAL A 537 6.11 -11.08 1.49
N ASP A 538 4.98 -10.45 1.84
CA ASP A 538 3.65 -10.83 1.35
C ASP A 538 3.53 -10.35 -0.10
N SER A 539 3.68 -11.27 -1.07
CA SER A 539 3.66 -10.94 -2.49
C SER A 539 2.30 -10.41 -2.98
N ASP A 540 1.23 -10.65 -2.23
CA ASP A 540 -0.09 -10.11 -2.55
C ASP A 540 -0.31 -8.71 -1.97
N ARG A 541 0.70 -8.15 -1.29
CA ARG A 541 0.74 -6.78 -0.75
C ARG A 541 1.98 -6.01 -1.19
N VAL A 542 2.39 -6.20 -2.44
CA VAL A 542 3.43 -5.37 -3.07
C VAL A 542 2.77 -4.16 -3.73
N PHE A 543 3.19 -2.95 -3.36
CA PHE A 543 2.71 -1.69 -3.92
C PHE A 543 3.87 -0.97 -4.61
N ILE A 544 3.55 -0.17 -5.62
CA ILE A 544 4.51 0.71 -6.29
C ILE A 544 4.05 2.16 -6.19
N ALA A 545 4.96 3.05 -5.83
CA ALA A 545 4.67 4.45 -5.64
C ALA A 545 5.75 5.35 -6.21
N GLY A 546 5.41 6.56 -6.64
CA GLY A 546 6.40 7.52 -7.07
C GLY A 546 5.92 8.96 -7.03
N HIS A 547 6.88 9.89 -7.08
CA HIS A 547 6.66 11.33 -7.16
C HIS A 547 7.16 11.88 -8.48
N GLY A 548 6.43 12.80 -9.11
CA GLY A 548 6.90 13.46 -10.33
C GLY A 548 7.32 12.46 -11.39
N MET A 549 8.60 12.49 -11.76
CA MET A 549 9.15 11.53 -12.73
C MET A 549 9.07 10.07 -12.25
N GLY A 550 9.21 9.81 -10.95
CA GLY A 550 8.99 8.47 -10.39
C GLY A 550 7.53 8.05 -10.45
N ALA A 551 6.58 8.99 -10.45
CA ALA A 551 5.18 8.68 -10.70
C ALA A 551 4.93 8.35 -12.19
N ASP A 552 5.65 8.99 -13.11
CA ASP A 552 5.63 8.66 -14.54
C ASP A 552 6.14 7.22 -14.75
N ALA A 553 7.26 6.87 -14.11
CA ALA A 553 7.81 5.51 -14.09
C ALA A 553 6.87 4.51 -13.42
N THR A 554 6.14 4.91 -12.37
CA THR A 554 5.14 4.07 -11.71
C THR A 554 4.01 3.68 -12.66
N TYR A 555 3.49 4.63 -13.46
CA TYR A 555 2.50 4.30 -14.50
C TYR A 555 3.04 3.28 -15.51
N ASP A 556 4.28 3.45 -15.95
CA ASP A 556 4.91 2.60 -16.95
C ASP A 556 5.18 1.17 -16.42
N VAL A 557 5.83 1.06 -15.25
CA VAL A 557 6.18 -0.23 -14.64
C VAL A 557 4.93 -0.99 -14.21
N ALA A 558 3.97 -0.33 -13.56
CA ALA A 558 2.76 -1.00 -13.09
C ALA A 558 1.92 -1.53 -14.26
N LEU A 559 1.74 -0.74 -15.33
CA LEU A 559 0.98 -1.20 -16.50
C LEU A 559 1.74 -2.24 -17.33
N SER A 560 3.08 -2.29 -17.27
CA SER A 560 3.86 -3.30 -18.00
C SER A 560 4.00 -4.63 -17.26
N ALA A 561 3.80 -4.65 -15.94
CA ALA A 561 3.76 -5.85 -15.09
C ALA A 561 2.64 -5.76 -14.04
N PRO A 562 1.36 -5.74 -14.46
CA PRO A 562 0.22 -5.56 -13.54
C PRO A 562 0.06 -6.71 -12.55
N ASP A 563 0.67 -7.86 -12.82
CA ASP A 563 0.64 -9.07 -12.00
C ASP A 563 1.62 -9.06 -10.82
N LEU A 564 2.44 -8.02 -10.68
CA LEU A 564 3.35 -7.84 -9.55
C LEU A 564 2.75 -7.05 -8.39
N PHE A 565 1.70 -6.25 -8.63
CA PHE A 565 1.27 -5.23 -7.68
C PHE A 565 -0.17 -5.42 -7.20
N ALA A 566 -0.39 -5.16 -5.91
CA ALA A 566 -1.71 -4.99 -5.30
C ALA A 566 -2.32 -3.62 -5.63
N GLY A 567 -1.47 -2.62 -5.90
CA GLY A 567 -1.90 -1.30 -6.31
C GLY A 567 -0.74 -0.37 -6.62
N ALA A 568 -1.03 0.72 -7.32
CA ALA A 568 -0.08 1.75 -7.73
C ALA A 568 -0.49 3.13 -7.20
N ILE A 569 0.48 3.88 -6.69
CA ILE A 569 0.30 5.23 -6.14
C ILE A 569 1.11 6.23 -6.97
N THR A 570 0.46 7.24 -7.51
CA THR A 570 1.13 8.25 -8.35
C THR A 570 0.92 9.63 -7.77
N ILE A 571 2.01 10.31 -7.43
CA ILE A 571 1.96 11.65 -6.83
C ILE A 571 2.56 12.64 -7.82
N ALA A 572 1.75 13.56 -8.33
CA ALA A 572 2.17 14.57 -9.32
C ALA A 572 2.79 13.97 -10.60
N GLY A 573 2.31 12.79 -11.03
CA GLY A 573 2.78 12.11 -12.23
C GLY A 573 2.03 12.46 -13.52
N LYS A 574 2.58 12.03 -14.65
CA LYS A 574 2.08 12.16 -16.01
C LYS A 574 1.93 10.78 -16.63
N ILE A 575 0.78 10.52 -17.22
CA ILE A 575 0.57 9.36 -18.08
C ILE A 575 1.15 9.72 -19.45
N GLU A 576 2.31 9.15 -19.78
CA GLU A 576 2.98 9.38 -21.07
C GLU A 576 3.64 8.12 -21.63
N ARG A 577 4.15 8.22 -22.87
CA ARG A 577 4.79 7.12 -23.62
C ARG A 577 3.99 5.81 -23.59
N HIS A 578 4.55 4.73 -23.05
CA HIS A 578 3.94 3.40 -23.04
C HIS A 578 2.62 3.39 -22.27
N ALA A 579 2.56 4.10 -21.13
CA ALA A 579 1.37 4.17 -20.28
C ALA A 579 0.14 4.75 -20.99
N LEU A 580 0.32 5.61 -22.02
CA LEU A 580 -0.79 6.13 -22.83
C LEU A 580 -1.59 5.04 -23.54
N PHE A 581 -0.95 3.92 -23.85
CA PHE A 581 -1.50 2.85 -24.68
C PHE A 581 -1.79 1.58 -23.88
N LEU A 582 -1.18 1.43 -22.70
CA LEU A 582 -1.32 0.26 -21.83
C LEU A 582 -2.36 0.43 -20.73
N TRP A 583 -3.14 1.51 -20.72
CA TRP A 583 -4.13 1.77 -19.66
C TRP A 583 -5.16 0.62 -19.47
N GLU A 584 -5.42 -0.20 -20.50
CA GLU A 584 -6.29 -1.39 -20.38
C GLU A 584 -5.68 -2.47 -19.48
N ASN A 585 -4.36 -2.56 -19.37
CA ASN A 585 -3.68 -3.47 -18.43
C ASN A 585 -4.03 -3.14 -16.97
N GLY A 586 -4.47 -1.90 -16.70
CA GLY A 586 -4.86 -1.44 -15.36
C GLY A 586 -6.14 -2.07 -14.80
N HIS A 587 -6.84 -2.95 -15.54
CA HIS A 587 -8.10 -3.57 -15.09
C HIS A 587 -7.98 -4.38 -13.79
N GLN A 588 -6.77 -4.87 -13.50
CA GLN A 588 -6.51 -5.71 -12.33
C GLN A 588 -5.71 -4.96 -11.24
N LEU A 589 -5.38 -3.69 -11.48
CA LEU A 589 -4.62 -2.85 -10.58
C LEU A 589 -5.54 -1.84 -9.89
N ALA A 590 -5.36 -1.67 -8.59
CA ALA A 590 -5.94 -0.55 -7.86
C ALA A 590 -5.03 0.69 -7.99
N TRP A 591 -5.62 1.87 -8.17
CA TRP A 591 -4.89 3.13 -8.36
C TRP A 591 -5.22 4.16 -7.29
N TYR A 592 -4.20 4.80 -6.73
CA TYR A 592 -4.34 6.02 -5.92
C TYR A 592 -3.54 7.15 -6.58
N VAL A 593 -4.24 8.06 -7.23
CA VAL A 593 -3.63 9.13 -8.03
C VAL A 593 -3.79 10.44 -7.29
N VAL A 594 -2.70 11.14 -7.01
CA VAL A 594 -2.68 12.42 -6.30
C VAL A 594 -2.11 13.50 -7.21
N GLY A 595 -2.84 14.60 -7.35
CA GLY A 595 -2.43 15.77 -8.12
C GLY A 595 -2.92 17.07 -7.51
N GLY A 596 -2.48 18.17 -8.10
CA GLY A 596 -2.89 19.52 -7.72
C GLY A 596 -3.45 20.25 -8.92
N GLU A 597 -4.50 21.03 -8.69
CA GLU A 597 -5.23 21.73 -9.75
C GLU A 597 -4.34 22.69 -10.56
N ARG A 598 -3.27 23.22 -9.96
CA ARG A 598 -2.29 24.11 -10.60
C ARG A 598 -0.94 23.43 -10.87
N ASP A 599 -0.83 22.10 -10.73
CA ASP A 599 0.40 21.36 -11.03
C ASP A 599 0.64 21.20 -12.55
N ARG A 600 1.51 22.07 -13.09
CA ARG A 600 2.00 22.01 -14.49
C ARG A 600 0.82 21.80 -15.47
N ASP A 601 0.97 20.88 -16.42
CA ASP A 601 -0.06 20.43 -17.36
C ASP A 601 -0.64 19.04 -16.99
N THR A 602 -0.40 18.56 -15.76
CA THR A 602 -0.66 17.16 -15.36
C THR A 602 -2.14 16.78 -15.47
N THR A 603 -3.04 17.59 -14.90
CA THR A 603 -4.49 17.33 -14.96
C THR A 603 -5.01 17.34 -16.40
N GLU A 604 -4.50 18.24 -17.26
CA GLU A 604 -4.88 18.28 -18.68
C GLU A 604 -4.42 17.05 -19.45
N ARG A 605 -3.17 16.64 -19.21
CA ARG A 605 -2.54 15.50 -19.87
C ARG A 605 -3.14 14.17 -19.44
N ASN A 606 -3.43 14.01 -18.15
CA ASN A 606 -3.88 12.73 -17.58
C ASN A 606 -5.39 12.51 -17.73
N ALA A 607 -6.19 13.58 -17.74
CA ALA A 607 -7.65 13.49 -17.75
C ALA A 607 -8.24 12.56 -18.83
N PRO A 608 -7.75 12.53 -20.09
CA PRO A 608 -8.26 11.59 -21.10
C PRO A 608 -8.13 10.12 -20.68
N ASN A 609 -6.97 9.71 -20.14
CA ASN A 609 -6.74 8.31 -19.74
C ASN A 609 -7.41 7.99 -18.40
N LEU A 610 -7.29 8.88 -17.40
CA LEU A 610 -7.96 8.68 -16.11
C LEU A 610 -9.48 8.60 -16.27
N ASN A 611 -10.10 9.42 -17.13
CA ASN A 611 -11.52 9.27 -17.45
C ASN A 611 -11.83 7.91 -18.09
N ARG A 612 -11.01 7.42 -19.03
CA ARG A 612 -11.21 6.08 -19.63
C ARG A 612 -11.13 4.99 -18.58
N MET A 613 -10.12 5.02 -17.71
CA MET A 613 -9.93 4.06 -16.63
C MET A 613 -11.15 4.04 -15.68
N LEU A 614 -11.65 5.22 -15.27
CA LEU A 614 -12.85 5.31 -14.44
C LEU A 614 -14.12 4.83 -15.16
N VAL A 615 -14.34 5.20 -16.44
CA VAL A 615 -15.50 4.72 -17.23
C VAL A 615 -15.46 3.20 -17.36
N LYS A 616 -14.26 2.64 -17.54
CA LYS A 616 -14.00 1.20 -17.64
C LYS A 616 -13.97 0.49 -16.29
N ARG A 617 -14.31 1.21 -15.20
CA ARG A 617 -14.52 0.65 -13.85
C ARG A 617 -13.26 0.03 -13.26
N GLN A 618 -12.10 0.59 -13.58
CA GLN A 618 -10.89 0.27 -12.84
C GLN A 618 -11.01 0.83 -11.42
N ASP A 619 -10.48 0.09 -10.44
CA ASP A 619 -10.47 0.47 -9.03
C ASP A 619 -9.51 1.65 -8.86
N MET A 620 -10.04 2.87 -8.72
CA MET A 620 -9.23 4.08 -8.68
C MET A 620 -9.84 5.15 -7.79
N ILE A 621 -8.98 5.80 -7.01
CA ILE A 621 -9.21 7.06 -6.31
C ILE A 621 -8.30 8.11 -6.94
N TYR A 622 -8.87 9.17 -7.51
CA TYR A 622 -8.12 10.36 -7.92
C TYR A 622 -8.36 11.50 -6.93
N CYS A 623 -7.32 11.91 -6.22
CA CYS A 623 -7.29 13.01 -5.29
C CYS A 623 -6.69 14.25 -5.96
N ASP A 624 -7.50 15.30 -6.10
CA ASP A 624 -7.12 16.58 -6.71
C ASP A 624 -7.13 17.70 -5.67
N TYR A 625 -5.94 18.19 -5.30
CA TYR A 625 -5.80 19.28 -4.34
C TYR A 625 -6.13 20.64 -4.97
N LYS A 626 -7.04 21.37 -4.33
CA LYS A 626 -7.65 22.60 -4.88
C LYS A 626 -6.66 23.76 -4.82
N SER A 627 -6.47 24.46 -5.93
CA SER A 627 -5.51 25.58 -6.06
C SER A 627 -4.04 25.27 -5.69
N ARG A 628 -3.64 23.99 -5.52
CA ARG A 628 -2.27 23.57 -5.17
C ARG A 628 -1.42 23.25 -6.39
N GLY A 629 -0.10 23.34 -6.24
CA GLY A 629 0.90 23.16 -7.31
C GLY A 629 1.65 21.84 -7.25
N TYR A 630 2.80 21.75 -7.92
CA TYR A 630 3.70 20.61 -7.78
C TYR A 630 4.28 20.52 -6.37
N GLU A 631 3.88 19.48 -5.62
CA GLU A 631 4.20 19.27 -4.21
C GLU A 631 4.28 17.76 -3.90
N GLY A 632 4.75 17.41 -2.70
CA GLY A 632 4.77 16.01 -2.24
C GLY A 632 3.44 15.51 -1.65
N TYR A 633 2.52 16.39 -1.25
CA TYR A 633 1.22 16.03 -0.64
C TYR A 633 1.32 15.07 0.56
N GLY A 634 2.24 15.33 1.49
CA GLY A 634 2.43 14.52 2.69
C GLY A 634 1.16 14.35 3.54
N GLU A 635 0.21 15.28 3.43
CA GLU A 635 -1.11 15.24 4.09
C GLU A 635 -1.96 14.03 3.65
N GLU A 636 -1.67 13.45 2.48
CA GLU A 636 -2.36 12.28 1.92
C GLU A 636 -1.82 10.93 2.41
N GLN A 637 -0.61 10.89 2.99
CA GLN A 637 0.08 9.63 3.30
C GLN A 637 -0.77 8.68 4.14
N GLU A 638 -1.38 9.18 5.20
CA GLU A 638 -2.25 8.40 6.09
C GLU A 638 -3.35 7.66 5.31
N ARG A 639 -4.09 8.37 4.46
CA ARG A 639 -5.18 7.80 3.65
C ARG A 639 -4.66 6.84 2.58
N ILE A 640 -3.50 7.12 1.99
CA ILE A 640 -2.84 6.19 1.07
C ILE A 640 -2.55 4.87 1.79
N PHE A 641 -2.02 4.91 3.01
CA PHE A 641 -1.72 3.71 3.78
C PHE A 641 -2.98 2.98 4.28
N GLU A 642 -4.05 3.69 4.61
CA GLU A 642 -5.37 3.09 4.87
C GLU A 642 -5.88 2.36 3.64
N TRP A 643 -5.82 3.01 2.48
CA TRP A 643 -6.17 2.39 1.21
C TRP A 643 -5.33 1.14 0.93
N MET A 644 -4.00 1.20 1.07
CA MET A 644 -3.12 0.05 0.83
C MET A 644 -3.45 -1.13 1.75
N GLN A 645 -3.91 -0.92 2.99
CA GLN A 645 -4.31 -2.04 3.86
C GLN A 645 -5.50 -2.83 3.29
N THR A 646 -6.39 -2.16 2.57
CA THR A 646 -7.59 -2.78 1.96
C THR A 646 -7.30 -3.52 0.66
N LYS A 647 -6.13 -3.34 0.06
CA LYS A 647 -5.82 -3.88 -1.27
C LYS A 647 -4.97 -5.14 -1.16
N ARG A 648 -5.28 -6.07 -2.06
CA ARG A 648 -4.50 -7.27 -2.33
C ARG A 648 -4.41 -7.45 -3.84
N ARG A 649 -3.30 -8.03 -4.28
CA ARG A 649 -3.18 -8.55 -5.63
C ARG A 649 -4.29 -9.59 -5.86
N LYS A 650 -4.91 -9.59 -7.04
CA LYS A 650 -5.97 -10.54 -7.40
C LYS A 650 -5.49 -11.99 -7.27
N SER A 651 -6.32 -12.91 -6.81
CA SER A 651 -5.96 -14.35 -6.75
C SER A 651 -5.76 -14.95 -8.14
N LEU A 652 -5.12 -16.13 -8.27
CA LEU A 652 -4.96 -16.78 -9.58
C LEU A 652 -6.31 -17.16 -10.20
N SER A 653 -7.30 -17.50 -9.36
CA SER A 653 -8.67 -17.74 -9.82
C SER A 653 -9.33 -16.51 -10.45
N GLU A 654 -9.11 -15.31 -9.89
CA GLU A 654 -9.65 -14.05 -10.42
C GLU A 654 -8.95 -13.58 -11.70
N VAL A 655 -7.72 -14.04 -11.94
CA VAL A 655 -6.91 -13.71 -13.15
C VAL A 655 -6.66 -14.93 -14.03
N ALA A 656 -7.47 -15.98 -13.90
CA ALA A 656 -7.45 -17.10 -14.84
C ALA A 656 -7.80 -16.61 -16.25
N ASP A 657 -8.72 -15.66 -16.34
CA ASP A 657 -9.06 -14.95 -17.56
C ASP A 657 -8.41 -13.55 -17.55
N PHE A 658 -7.65 -13.23 -18.60
CA PHE A 658 -7.10 -11.89 -18.78
C PHE A 658 -6.88 -11.54 -20.25
N ASP A 659 -6.91 -10.23 -20.52
CA ASP A 659 -6.63 -9.63 -21.82
C ASP A 659 -5.79 -8.38 -21.58
N VAL A 660 -4.47 -8.52 -21.78
CA VAL A 660 -3.49 -7.46 -21.55
C VAL A 660 -2.61 -7.29 -22.78
N GLY A 661 -1.89 -6.18 -22.79
CA GLY A 661 -1.10 -5.74 -23.91
C GLY A 661 0.36 -5.54 -23.60
N SER A 662 1.22 -5.75 -24.58
CA SER A 662 2.66 -5.47 -24.51
C SER A 662 3.08 -4.50 -25.61
N LEU A 663 4.00 -3.60 -25.25
CA LEU A 663 4.67 -2.68 -26.18
C LEU A 663 6.20 -2.84 -26.18
N ARG A 664 6.75 -3.71 -25.33
CA ARG A 664 8.19 -4.00 -25.28
C ARG A 664 8.45 -5.49 -25.39
N MET A 665 9.62 -5.83 -25.92
CA MET A 665 10.06 -7.22 -25.96
C MET A 665 10.34 -7.84 -24.59
N SER A 666 10.62 -7.02 -23.58
CA SER A 666 10.82 -7.44 -22.19
C SER A 666 9.51 -7.64 -21.43
N ASP A 667 8.41 -7.07 -21.92
CA ASP A 667 7.07 -7.25 -21.35
C ASP A 667 6.49 -8.53 -21.95
N ASN A 668 7.10 -9.67 -21.60
CA ASN A 668 6.89 -10.96 -22.24
C ASN A 668 6.21 -12.00 -21.35
N GLN A 669 5.91 -11.66 -20.10
CA GLN A 669 5.20 -12.51 -19.16
C GLN A 669 4.12 -11.70 -18.45
N PHE A 670 2.92 -12.28 -18.38
CA PHE A 670 1.77 -11.74 -17.65
C PHE A 670 1.07 -12.88 -16.92
N HIS A 671 0.93 -12.75 -15.60
CA HIS A 671 0.32 -13.76 -14.74
C HIS A 671 1.02 -15.12 -14.92
N TRP A 672 0.32 -16.05 -15.56
CA TRP A 672 0.72 -17.43 -15.75
C TRP A 672 1.03 -17.75 -17.23
N LEU A 673 1.19 -16.74 -18.09
CA LEU A 673 1.54 -16.89 -19.50
C LEU A 673 2.79 -16.08 -19.86
N ALA A 674 3.80 -16.73 -20.42
CA ALA A 674 5.00 -16.12 -20.99
C ALA A 674 5.15 -16.44 -22.47
N ALA A 675 5.61 -15.47 -23.25
CA ALA A 675 5.92 -15.63 -24.66
C ALA A 675 7.44 -15.49 -24.89
N HIS A 676 7.96 -16.36 -25.72
CA HIS A 676 9.39 -16.44 -26.02
C HIS A 676 9.64 -16.15 -27.50
N SER A 677 10.89 -15.81 -27.82
CA SER A 677 11.32 -15.53 -29.20
C SER A 677 10.44 -14.48 -29.90
N MET A 678 10.09 -13.41 -29.17
CA MET A 678 9.20 -12.37 -29.68
C MET A 678 9.84 -11.63 -30.88
N PRO A 679 9.18 -11.54 -32.05
CA PRO A 679 9.77 -10.92 -33.23
C PRO A 679 10.00 -9.40 -33.03
N PRO A 680 11.24 -8.88 -33.16
CA PRO A 680 11.54 -7.46 -32.92
C PRO A 680 10.74 -6.49 -33.78
N GLN A 681 10.34 -6.92 -34.99
CA GLN A 681 9.57 -6.09 -35.92
C GLN A 681 8.16 -5.75 -35.39
N LEU A 682 7.66 -6.49 -34.41
CA LEU A 682 6.37 -6.23 -33.77
C LEU A 682 6.43 -5.09 -32.74
N PHE A 683 7.63 -4.70 -32.30
CA PHE A 683 7.88 -3.75 -31.21
C PHE A 683 8.77 -2.58 -31.67
N PRO A 684 8.31 -1.76 -32.63
CA PRO A 684 9.05 -0.57 -33.04
C PRO A 684 9.17 0.43 -31.87
N PRO A 685 10.26 1.21 -31.79
CA PRO A 685 10.43 2.22 -30.75
C PRO A 685 9.31 3.26 -30.79
N LEU A 686 8.83 3.68 -29.63
CA LEU A 686 7.79 4.71 -29.54
C LEU A 686 8.34 6.09 -29.96
N PRO A 687 7.57 6.90 -30.69
CA PRO A 687 8.00 8.23 -31.09
C PRO A 687 8.09 9.16 -29.88
N ALA A 688 9.19 9.91 -29.78
CA ALA A 688 9.48 10.81 -28.66
C ALA A 688 8.44 11.94 -28.47
N ASN A 689 7.65 12.27 -29.50
CA ASN A 689 6.63 13.33 -29.46
C ASN A 689 5.22 12.83 -29.09
N GLY A 690 5.06 11.54 -28.74
CA GLY A 690 3.80 10.98 -28.25
C GLY A 690 2.62 10.98 -29.24
N ARG A 691 2.86 11.20 -30.55
CA ARG A 691 1.79 11.14 -31.56
C ARG A 691 1.39 9.68 -31.82
N ALA A 692 0.13 9.36 -31.48
CA ALA A 692 -0.48 8.02 -31.42
C ALA A 692 -0.72 7.29 -32.75
N THR A 693 -0.32 7.84 -33.90
CA THR A 693 -0.64 7.21 -35.19
C THR A 693 0.27 6.01 -35.44
N GLY A 694 -0.29 4.80 -35.37
CA GLY A 694 0.40 3.56 -35.75
C GLY A 694 1.00 2.75 -34.59
N VAL A 695 0.76 3.12 -33.33
CA VAL A 695 1.15 2.27 -32.18
C VAL A 695 0.18 1.09 -32.08
N SER A 696 0.70 -0.13 -32.09
CA SER A 696 -0.07 -1.36 -32.01
C SER A 696 0.38 -2.18 -30.82
N VAL A 697 -0.50 -2.26 -29.82
CA VAL A 697 -0.32 -3.08 -28.63
C VAL A 697 -0.42 -4.56 -29.02
N ARG A 698 0.51 -5.38 -28.54
CA ARG A 698 0.56 -6.82 -28.82
C ARG A 698 -0.19 -7.60 -27.74
N PRO A 699 -1.21 -8.41 -28.09
CA PRO A 699 -2.09 -9.01 -27.10
C PRO A 699 -1.44 -10.21 -26.43
N PHE A 700 -1.65 -10.29 -25.11
CA PHE A 700 -1.52 -11.48 -24.29
C PHE A 700 -2.90 -11.79 -23.73
N LYS A 701 -3.48 -12.92 -24.14
CA LYS A 701 -4.80 -13.34 -23.67
C LYS A 701 -4.75 -14.75 -23.15
N ALA A 702 -5.40 -14.96 -22.03
CA ALA A 702 -5.72 -16.28 -21.54
C ALA A 702 -7.20 -16.36 -21.20
N HIS A 703 -7.82 -17.47 -21.56
CA HIS A 703 -9.19 -17.79 -21.16
C HIS A 703 -9.30 -19.26 -20.76
N VAL A 704 -9.80 -19.51 -19.56
CA VAL A 704 -10.03 -20.85 -19.00
C VAL A 704 -11.53 -21.10 -18.94
N ALA A 705 -12.05 -21.88 -19.88
CA ALA A 705 -13.47 -22.24 -19.86
C ALA A 705 -13.77 -23.19 -18.70
N VAL A 706 -14.87 -22.96 -17.98
CA VAL A 706 -15.30 -23.81 -16.85
C VAL A 706 -15.50 -25.26 -17.32
N GLY A 707 -14.68 -26.18 -16.81
CA GLY A 707 -14.68 -27.60 -17.20
C GLY A 707 -14.36 -27.83 -18.69
N GLY A 708 -13.75 -26.83 -19.35
CA GLY A 708 -13.59 -26.76 -20.78
C GLY A 708 -12.15 -26.50 -21.24
N PRO A 709 -11.96 -26.12 -22.51
CA PRO A 709 -10.63 -25.86 -23.05
C PRO A 709 -9.99 -24.55 -22.54
N ILE A 710 -8.66 -24.55 -22.52
CA ILE A 710 -7.84 -23.37 -22.25
C ILE A 710 -7.42 -22.73 -23.58
N TYR A 711 -7.64 -21.42 -23.72
CA TYR A 711 -7.29 -20.65 -24.89
C TYR A 711 -6.21 -19.63 -24.57
N LEU A 712 -5.11 -19.66 -25.32
CA LEU A 712 -3.98 -18.76 -25.17
C LEU A 712 -3.71 -18.00 -26.47
N GLN A 713 -3.42 -16.71 -26.35
CA GLN A 713 -2.98 -15.86 -27.45
C GLN A 713 -1.76 -15.05 -27.03
N HIS A 714 -0.71 -15.04 -27.85
CA HIS A 714 0.52 -14.29 -27.59
C HIS A 714 1.28 -13.98 -28.90
N PRO A 715 2.20 -12.99 -28.90
CA PRO A 715 2.95 -12.59 -30.10
C PRO A 715 4.25 -13.38 -30.34
N GLY A 716 4.72 -14.16 -29.35
CA GLY A 716 5.94 -14.99 -29.44
C GLY A 716 5.85 -16.19 -30.40
N LYS A 717 7.00 -16.79 -30.72
CA LYS A 717 7.08 -18.02 -31.54
C LYS A 717 6.90 -19.30 -30.73
N SER A 718 7.23 -19.24 -29.44
CA SER A 718 7.00 -20.29 -28.46
C SER A 718 6.45 -19.65 -27.18
N THR A 719 5.91 -20.47 -26.28
CA THR A 719 5.30 -19.99 -25.04
C THR A 719 5.50 -20.97 -23.91
N THR A 720 5.60 -20.43 -22.70
CA THR A 720 5.51 -21.18 -21.45
C THR A 720 4.30 -20.69 -20.69
N PHE A 721 3.56 -21.59 -20.07
CA PHE A 721 2.51 -21.21 -19.14
C PHE A 721 2.51 -22.13 -17.93
N TRP A 722 2.01 -21.59 -16.83
CA TRP A 722 2.00 -22.25 -15.52
C TRP A 722 0.57 -22.46 -15.05
N LEU A 723 0.34 -23.53 -14.29
CA LEU A 723 -1.01 -23.94 -13.90
C LEU A 723 -1.08 -24.17 -12.39
N SER A 724 -2.18 -23.74 -11.79
CA SER A 724 -2.45 -23.84 -10.35
C SER A 724 -3.78 -24.56 -10.11
N PRO A 725 -3.91 -25.32 -9.00
CA PRO A 725 -5.18 -25.91 -8.60
C PRO A 725 -6.28 -24.87 -8.32
N GLU A 726 -5.94 -23.59 -8.18
CA GLU A 726 -6.92 -22.50 -7.98
C GLU A 726 -7.88 -22.32 -9.17
N PHE A 727 -7.47 -22.67 -10.39
CA PHE A 727 -8.28 -22.44 -11.59
C PHE A 727 -8.34 -23.61 -12.56
N ILE A 728 -7.62 -24.71 -12.30
CA ILE A 728 -7.78 -25.98 -13.02
C ILE A 728 -7.86 -27.17 -12.07
N SER A 729 -8.49 -28.25 -12.53
CA SER A 729 -8.48 -29.55 -11.86
C SER A 729 -7.46 -30.46 -12.51
N PHE A 730 -6.46 -30.94 -11.77
CA PHE A 730 -5.46 -31.88 -12.32
C PHE A 730 -5.99 -33.31 -12.51
N GLU A 731 -7.22 -33.59 -12.06
CA GLU A 731 -7.88 -34.89 -12.27
C GLU A 731 -8.59 -34.97 -13.64
N ASP A 732 -8.78 -33.83 -14.30
CA ASP A 732 -9.51 -33.73 -15.56
C ASP A 732 -8.58 -33.72 -16.79
N ARG A 733 -9.15 -34.08 -17.94
CA ARG A 733 -8.48 -33.90 -19.24
C ARG A 733 -8.61 -32.46 -19.71
N HIS A 734 -7.47 -31.87 -20.07
CA HIS A 734 -7.39 -30.49 -20.55
C HIS A 734 -7.10 -30.44 -22.04
N ARG A 735 -7.89 -29.64 -22.76
CA ARG A 735 -7.64 -29.30 -24.16
C ARG A 735 -7.11 -27.87 -24.23
N ILE A 736 -5.91 -27.69 -24.78
CA ILE A 736 -5.24 -26.39 -24.84
C ILE A 736 -5.07 -25.96 -26.30
N SER A 737 -5.48 -24.73 -26.57
CA SER A 737 -5.38 -24.09 -27.88
C SER A 737 -4.54 -22.83 -27.79
N ILE A 738 -3.45 -22.76 -28.55
CA ILE A 738 -2.55 -21.62 -28.64
C ILE A 738 -2.68 -20.98 -30.01
N ASN A 739 -2.96 -19.68 -30.07
CA ASN A 739 -3.12 -18.91 -31.31
C ASN A 739 -4.08 -19.61 -32.32
N GLY A 740 -5.17 -20.19 -31.80
CA GLY A 740 -6.21 -20.88 -32.57
C GLY A 740 -5.88 -22.33 -32.98
N ARG A 741 -4.74 -22.89 -32.56
CA ARG A 741 -4.35 -24.29 -32.84
C ARG A 741 -4.34 -25.11 -31.56
N VAL A 742 -4.99 -26.28 -31.58
CA VAL A 742 -4.91 -27.23 -30.47
C VAL A 742 -3.52 -27.84 -30.44
N VAL A 743 -2.82 -27.67 -29.32
CA VAL A 743 -1.45 -28.19 -29.11
C VAL A 743 -1.41 -29.32 -28.09
N PHE A 744 -2.43 -29.41 -27.23
CA PHE A 744 -2.49 -30.40 -26.15
C PHE A 744 -3.92 -30.85 -25.90
N ASN A 745 -4.08 -32.13 -25.57
CA ASN A 745 -5.36 -32.74 -25.24
C ASN A 745 -5.14 -34.01 -24.40
N SER A 746 -4.81 -33.86 -23.12
CA SER A 746 -4.53 -34.97 -22.20
C SER A 746 -4.67 -34.53 -20.73
N PHE A 747 -4.37 -35.43 -19.80
CA PHE A 747 -4.19 -35.09 -18.39
C PHE A 747 -2.87 -34.34 -18.18
N ILE A 748 -2.86 -33.42 -17.22
CA ILE A 748 -1.68 -32.67 -16.79
C ILE A 748 -1.33 -33.19 -15.40
N SER A 749 -0.06 -33.52 -15.16
CA SER A 749 0.39 -34.01 -13.87
C SER A 749 1.14 -32.91 -13.13
N PRO A 750 0.81 -32.67 -11.84
CA PRO A 750 1.61 -31.82 -10.97
C PRO A 750 3.07 -32.32 -10.90
N SER A 751 4.02 -31.39 -10.83
CA SER A 751 5.45 -31.66 -10.76
C SER A 751 6.09 -30.90 -9.61
N MET A 752 6.89 -31.61 -8.82
CA MET A 752 7.68 -31.00 -7.75
C MET A 752 8.75 -30.06 -8.32
N GLU A 753 9.32 -30.40 -9.48
CA GLU A 753 10.29 -29.57 -10.19
C GLU A 753 9.67 -28.25 -10.60
N ASP A 754 8.49 -28.27 -11.22
CA ASP A 754 7.84 -27.06 -11.73
C ASP A 754 7.49 -26.09 -10.59
N LEU A 755 7.01 -26.63 -9.46
CA LEU A 755 6.68 -25.83 -8.27
C LEU A 755 7.93 -25.21 -7.65
N LEU A 756 8.98 -26.01 -7.44
CA LEU A 756 10.17 -25.55 -6.75
C LEU A 756 11.02 -24.63 -7.61
N GLU A 757 11.12 -24.88 -8.91
CA GLU A 757 11.86 -24.02 -9.84
C GLU A 757 11.18 -22.66 -10.00
N ASP A 758 9.85 -22.63 -10.08
CA ASP A 758 9.11 -21.38 -10.10
C ASP A 758 9.27 -20.57 -8.81
N LEU A 759 9.20 -21.22 -7.64
CA LEU A 759 9.48 -20.60 -6.35
C LEU A 759 10.92 -20.06 -6.28
N ARG A 760 11.90 -20.83 -6.77
CA ARG A 760 13.31 -20.43 -6.80
C ARG A 760 13.56 -19.21 -7.69
N ILE A 761 12.89 -19.13 -8.85
CA ILE A 761 13.03 -18.02 -9.80
C ILE A 761 12.30 -16.78 -9.30
N ARG A 762 11.03 -16.88 -8.90
CA ARG A 762 10.18 -15.71 -8.59
C ARG A 762 10.23 -15.27 -7.13
N GLY A 763 10.54 -16.17 -6.21
CA GLY A 763 10.42 -15.94 -4.77
C GLY A 763 8.98 -15.69 -4.30
N ASP A 764 7.97 -16.05 -5.10
CA ASP A 764 6.54 -15.89 -4.78
C ASP A 764 6.08 -17.04 -3.90
N ARG A 765 5.67 -16.75 -2.66
CA ARG A 765 5.16 -17.77 -1.74
C ARG A 765 3.64 -17.85 -1.71
N GLU A 766 2.98 -16.85 -2.28
CA GLU A 766 1.53 -16.66 -2.26
C GLU A 766 0.87 -17.23 -3.51
N ARG A 767 1.54 -17.16 -4.67
CA ARG A 767 1.09 -17.78 -5.92
C ARG A 767 2.01 -18.93 -6.31
N LEU A 768 1.57 -20.15 -6.05
CA LEU A 768 2.31 -21.36 -6.40
C LEU A 768 1.73 -22.03 -7.63
N PHE A 769 2.61 -22.45 -8.53
CA PHE A 769 2.22 -23.22 -9.72
C PHE A 769 2.66 -24.67 -9.58
N TRP A 770 1.75 -25.59 -9.89
CA TRP A 770 1.99 -27.02 -9.71
C TRP A 770 2.45 -27.70 -10.99
N ALA A 771 2.27 -27.06 -12.14
CA ALA A 771 2.74 -27.57 -13.42
C ALA A 771 3.15 -26.43 -14.34
N LYS A 772 4.13 -26.70 -15.20
CA LYS A 772 4.62 -25.83 -16.26
C LYS A 772 4.50 -26.56 -17.59
N MET A 773 4.09 -25.85 -18.63
CA MET A 773 4.04 -26.39 -19.98
C MET A 773 4.75 -25.44 -20.95
N THR A 774 5.45 -26.00 -21.92
CA THR A 774 6.18 -25.22 -22.96
C THR A 774 5.90 -25.80 -24.34
N PHE A 775 5.57 -24.93 -25.30
CA PHE A 775 5.20 -25.28 -26.68
C PHE A 775 5.89 -24.41 -27.73
#